data_AF-A0A5C4IRZ5-F1
#
_entry.id   AF-A0A5C4IRZ5-F1
#
_cell.length_a   1.000
_cell.length_b   1.000
_cell.length_c   1.000
_cell.angle_alpha   90.00
_cell.angle_beta   90.00
_cell.angle_gamma   90.00
#
_symmetry.space_group_name_H-M   'P 1'
#
loop_
_entity.id
_entity.type
_entity.pdbx_description
1 polymer ?
#
loop_
_entity_poly.entity_id
_entity_poly.type
_entity_poly.pdbx_seq_one_letter_code
_entity_poly.pdbx_strand_id
1 'polypeptide(L)'
;MTQTLRDSAATATPMPPVARKVPSERRHHGDTFVDNYEWLRDKESAEVVEHLKAENAYQEAITAHQEPLREAIFQEIKGRTQETDLSVPHRKDGWWYFSRSVEGKEYGIQCRVRAADTEDKIADWTPPAVQPGVEIPREEVLLDGNVEAEGKPFFAVDGSAVTVDGNLYAYAVDNSGDERFTLRIKDLRTGELLPDVIENIFYGIAFSPDGTRIFYTVVDESWRPYQVKAHTLGTPVAEDVVIYQEDDAAMWLGFELSSDRRYLVLGIGCSEYSETRLLRFDDPAQELITVISRDERVLYEAEPFLLAGEERILLTHNRGAINSMVSLADPAELAKPLAEQQWVTVVGHSDDVRVNGAGVTSTHLIVSVRKDTIERVQFIGLAGLGTPEQEAPVEPAFDEELYTAGVGGSDYEAPVIRLGYTSYFTPSRVYDFVLPTAERPAGELLLRKESPVLGGYDGSDYVATREWALAADGTRIPLSVLRHKAVRQDSTAAGLVYGYGSYEMSMDPGFGIARLSLLDRGVVFVIAHIRGGGELGRHWYESGKKLDKKNTFTDFVDATDWLANSGWVDPSRIAALGGSAGGLLMGAVANMAPEKYAAIVAQVPFVDALTTILDPELPLSALEWEEWGNPITDPEAYAYMKSYSPYENVREAAYPKIAAVTSFNDTRVLYVEPAKWVQELRNKTTGTEPIVMKIEMEGGHGGASGRYVQWRERAWDYAFIADALGATELLPGAGLK
;
A
#
# COMPACT_ATOMS: atom_id res chain seq x y z
N MET A 1 -67.92 18.27 7.32
CA MET A 1 -67.26 16.97 7.07
C MET A 1 -66.46 17.13 5.80
N THR A 2 -65.21 17.52 5.93
CA THR A 2 -64.33 17.84 4.80
C THR A 2 -63.24 16.77 4.78
N GLN A 3 -63.28 15.99 3.71
CA GLN A 3 -62.44 14.82 3.47
C GLN A 3 -61.08 15.31 2.97
N THR A 4 -60.04 15.19 3.77
CA THR A 4 -58.66 15.47 3.37
C THR A 4 -58.12 14.28 2.58
N LEU A 5 -58.00 14.47 1.26
CA LEU A 5 -57.20 13.64 0.37
C LEU A 5 -55.73 13.74 0.82
N ARG A 6 -55.14 12.60 1.22
CA ARG A 6 -53.69 12.45 1.31
C ARG A 6 -53.21 12.09 -0.09
N ASP A 7 -52.59 13.04 -0.77
CA ASP A 7 -51.77 12.74 -1.94
C ASP A 7 -50.57 11.92 -1.48
N SER A 8 -50.61 10.62 -1.77
CA SER A 8 -49.44 9.76 -1.82
C SER A 8 -48.73 10.09 -3.13
N ALA A 9 -47.77 11.02 -3.07
CA ALA A 9 -46.78 11.14 -4.13
C ALA A 9 -45.93 9.84 -4.10
N ALA A 10 -46.14 8.97 -5.08
CA ALA A 10 -45.24 7.86 -5.33
C ALA A 10 -43.86 8.46 -5.67
N THR A 11 -42.89 8.31 -4.78
CA THR A 11 -41.48 8.61 -5.08
C THR A 11 -41.04 7.72 -6.23
N ALA A 12 -40.86 8.30 -7.42
CA ALA A 12 -40.35 7.58 -8.57
C ALA A 12 -38.99 6.96 -8.22
N THR A 13 -38.81 5.67 -8.49
CA THR A 13 -37.51 5.00 -8.35
C THR A 13 -36.50 5.71 -9.25
N PRO A 14 -35.37 6.19 -8.73
CA PRO A 14 -34.38 6.88 -9.54
C PRO A 14 -33.87 5.93 -10.64
N MET A 15 -33.80 6.44 -11.87
CA MET A 15 -33.30 5.69 -13.02
C MET A 15 -31.78 5.87 -13.14
N PRO A 16 -31.01 4.82 -13.44
CA PRO A 16 -29.58 4.96 -13.67
C PRO A 16 -29.31 5.84 -14.90
N PRO A 17 -28.26 6.69 -14.88
CA PRO A 17 -27.84 7.43 -16.06
C PRO A 17 -27.34 6.45 -17.13
N VAL A 18 -27.73 6.70 -18.37
CA VAL A 18 -27.39 5.86 -19.53
C VAL A 18 -26.42 6.62 -20.42
N ALA A 19 -25.20 6.13 -20.54
CA ALA A 19 -24.23 6.62 -21.50
C ALA A 19 -24.68 6.26 -22.93
N ARG A 20 -24.54 7.21 -23.86
CA ARG A 20 -24.73 6.89 -25.28
C ARG A 20 -23.65 5.92 -25.76
N LYS A 21 -24.03 5.04 -26.70
CA LYS A 21 -23.09 4.14 -27.37
C LYS A 21 -22.47 4.83 -28.57
N VAL A 22 -21.15 4.93 -28.57
CA VAL A 22 -20.33 5.49 -29.66
C VAL A 22 -19.30 4.42 -30.03
N PRO A 23 -19.52 3.65 -31.10
CA PRO A 23 -18.62 2.56 -31.43
C PRO A 23 -17.24 3.10 -31.80
N SER A 24 -16.23 2.67 -31.06
CA SER A 24 -14.81 2.79 -31.37
C SER A 24 -14.23 1.39 -31.55
N GLU A 25 -13.31 1.20 -32.48
CA GLU A 25 -12.71 -0.11 -32.74
C GLU A 25 -11.28 -0.17 -32.21
N ARG A 26 -11.03 -1.12 -31.30
CA ARG A 26 -9.68 -1.55 -30.93
C ARG A 26 -9.32 -2.78 -31.77
N ARG A 27 -8.27 -2.69 -32.58
CA ARG A 27 -7.82 -3.77 -33.48
C ARG A 27 -6.39 -4.18 -33.13
N HIS A 28 -6.20 -5.44 -32.75
CA HIS A 28 -4.88 -5.97 -32.42
C HIS A 28 -4.78 -7.46 -32.71
N HIS A 29 -3.62 -7.95 -33.16
CA HIS A 29 -3.40 -9.37 -33.54
C HIS A 29 -4.51 -10.00 -34.41
N GLY A 30 -5.17 -9.20 -35.28
CA GLY A 30 -6.27 -9.65 -36.13
C GLY A 30 -7.64 -9.77 -35.43
N ASP A 31 -7.71 -9.50 -34.13
CA ASP A 31 -8.93 -9.40 -33.34
C ASP A 31 -9.47 -7.96 -33.34
N THR A 32 -10.80 -7.80 -33.25
CA THR A 32 -11.45 -6.47 -33.21
C THR A 32 -12.46 -6.45 -32.07
N PHE A 33 -12.24 -5.54 -31.12
CA PHE A 33 -13.18 -5.22 -30.05
C PHE A 33 -13.86 -3.89 -30.35
N VAL A 34 -15.19 -3.87 -30.26
CA VAL A 34 -15.99 -2.65 -30.44
C VAL A 34 -16.32 -2.08 -29.08
N ASP A 35 -15.65 -0.99 -28.73
CA ASP A 35 -15.85 -0.26 -27.50
C ASP A 35 -16.91 0.82 -27.69
N ASN A 36 -18.05 0.70 -27.01
CA ASN A 36 -19.13 1.67 -27.13
C ASN A 36 -18.97 2.90 -26.23
N TYR A 37 -18.01 2.89 -25.30
CA TYR A 37 -17.93 3.86 -24.21
C TYR A 37 -16.55 4.53 -24.10
N GLU A 38 -15.66 4.31 -25.07
CA GLU A 38 -14.32 4.92 -25.10
C GLU A 38 -14.35 6.45 -25.08
N TRP A 39 -15.43 7.07 -25.54
CA TRP A 39 -15.63 8.51 -25.46
C TRP A 39 -15.66 9.05 -24.01
N LEU A 40 -15.90 8.21 -23.00
CA LEU A 40 -15.84 8.57 -21.58
C LEU A 40 -14.42 8.91 -21.10
N ARG A 41 -13.37 8.58 -21.87
CA ARG A 41 -11.97 8.91 -21.54
C ARG A 41 -11.66 10.40 -21.64
N ASP A 42 -12.43 11.15 -22.41
CA ASP A 42 -12.21 12.58 -22.63
C ASP A 42 -12.51 13.37 -21.34
N LYS A 43 -11.49 13.50 -20.49
CA LYS A 43 -11.56 14.14 -19.17
C LYS A 43 -11.98 15.60 -19.23
N GLU A 44 -11.68 16.29 -20.34
CA GLU A 44 -12.01 17.70 -20.56
C GLU A 44 -13.43 17.90 -21.11
N SER A 45 -14.13 16.81 -21.48
CA SER A 45 -15.49 16.89 -22.01
C SER A 45 -16.50 17.22 -20.92
N ALA A 46 -17.22 18.32 -21.10
CA ALA A 46 -18.36 18.67 -20.25
C ALA A 46 -19.44 17.58 -20.24
N GLU A 47 -19.62 16.82 -21.34
CA GLU A 47 -20.57 15.71 -21.39
C GLU A 47 -20.15 14.58 -20.44
N VAL A 48 -18.86 14.28 -20.37
CA VAL A 48 -18.31 13.25 -19.47
C VAL A 48 -18.47 13.69 -18.01
N VAL A 49 -18.08 14.94 -17.69
CA VAL A 49 -18.22 15.47 -16.33
C VAL A 49 -19.68 15.46 -15.85
N GLU A 50 -20.63 15.86 -16.70
CA GLU A 50 -22.05 15.83 -16.35
C GLU A 50 -22.59 14.39 -16.23
N HIS A 51 -22.10 13.44 -17.03
CA HIS A 51 -22.42 12.03 -16.87
C HIS A 51 -21.94 11.48 -15.51
N LEU A 52 -20.71 11.78 -15.12
CA LEU A 52 -20.13 11.34 -13.84
C LEU A 52 -20.86 11.96 -12.63
N LYS A 53 -21.27 13.24 -12.72
CA LYS A 53 -22.13 13.85 -11.69
C LYS A 53 -23.50 13.18 -11.61
N ALA A 54 -24.08 12.80 -12.74
CA ALA A 54 -25.34 12.07 -12.78
C ALA A 54 -25.22 10.67 -12.17
N GLU A 55 -24.06 10.01 -12.31
CA GLU A 55 -23.75 8.75 -11.62
C GLU A 55 -23.73 8.93 -10.10
N ASN A 56 -23.04 9.95 -9.58
CA ASN A 56 -23.08 10.28 -8.15
C ASN A 56 -24.51 10.56 -7.66
N ALA A 57 -25.28 11.37 -8.39
CA ALA A 57 -26.67 11.67 -8.00
C ALA A 57 -27.56 10.40 -7.97
N TYR A 58 -27.35 9.47 -8.90
CA TYR A 58 -28.05 8.18 -8.89
C TYR A 58 -27.63 7.31 -7.71
N GLN A 59 -26.32 7.19 -7.46
CA GLN A 59 -25.78 6.44 -6.32
C GLN A 59 -26.31 7.00 -4.99
N GLU A 60 -26.27 8.32 -4.79
CA GLU A 60 -26.82 9.00 -3.61
C GLU A 60 -28.29 8.65 -3.41
N ALA A 61 -29.10 8.75 -4.47
CA ALA A 61 -30.53 8.46 -4.40
C ALA A 61 -30.84 6.99 -4.07
N ILE A 62 -30.13 6.03 -4.67
CA ILE A 62 -30.31 4.59 -4.44
C ILE A 62 -29.89 4.16 -3.04
N THR A 63 -28.93 4.87 -2.46
CA THR A 63 -28.31 4.49 -1.19
C THR A 63 -28.65 5.45 -0.05
N ALA A 64 -29.59 6.38 -0.26
CA ALA A 64 -29.97 7.39 0.72
C ALA A 64 -30.47 6.80 2.04
N HIS A 65 -31.12 5.63 2.00
CA HIS A 65 -31.62 4.95 3.21
C HIS A 65 -30.48 4.44 4.11
N GLN A 66 -29.27 4.31 3.59
CA GLN A 66 -28.09 3.84 4.32
C GLN A 66 -27.45 4.94 5.18
N GLU A 67 -27.87 6.21 5.05
CA GLU A 67 -27.24 7.33 5.75
C GLU A 67 -27.20 7.17 7.29
N PRO A 68 -28.25 6.68 7.97
CA PRO A 68 -28.17 6.43 9.41
C PRO A 68 -27.10 5.38 9.77
N LEU A 69 -26.93 4.35 8.93
CA LEU A 69 -25.91 3.31 9.14
C LEU A 69 -24.50 3.85 8.87
N ARG A 70 -24.32 4.68 7.84
CA ARG A 70 -23.06 5.37 7.56
C ARG A 70 -22.64 6.25 8.71
N GLU A 71 -23.57 7.06 9.23
CA GLU A 71 -23.31 7.92 10.38
C GLU A 71 -22.96 7.09 11.61
N ALA A 72 -23.68 5.99 11.87
CA ALA A 72 -23.37 5.10 12.98
C ALA A 72 -21.94 4.52 12.87
N ILE A 73 -21.58 3.97 11.70
CA ILE A 73 -20.23 3.41 11.48
C ILE A 73 -19.16 4.51 11.56
N PHE A 74 -19.41 5.71 11.04
CA PHE A 74 -18.49 6.84 11.18
C PHE A 74 -18.28 7.21 12.66
N GLN A 75 -19.34 7.33 13.44
CA GLN A 75 -19.25 7.64 14.88
C GLN A 75 -18.60 6.50 15.67
N GLU A 76 -18.78 5.25 15.25
CA GLU A 76 -18.09 4.10 15.82
C GLU A 76 -16.58 4.13 15.54
N ILE A 77 -16.16 4.46 14.31
CA ILE A 77 -14.74 4.63 13.96
C ILE A 77 -14.15 5.77 14.79
N LYS A 78 -14.81 6.92 14.79
CA LYS A 78 -14.40 8.10 15.55
C LYS A 78 -14.32 7.81 17.04
N GLY A 79 -15.36 7.21 17.62
CA GLY A 79 -15.47 6.89 19.05
C GLY A 79 -14.47 5.83 19.55
N ARG A 80 -13.87 5.04 18.65
CA ARG A 80 -12.77 4.12 18.96
C ARG A 80 -11.38 4.72 18.73
N THR A 81 -11.29 5.89 18.08
CA THR A 81 -10.02 6.50 17.69
C THR A 81 -9.60 7.60 18.66
N GLN A 82 -8.35 7.58 19.11
CA GLN A 82 -7.78 8.71 19.83
C GLN A 82 -7.38 9.82 18.83
N GLU A 83 -8.17 10.90 18.79
CA GLU A 83 -8.02 11.96 17.78
C GLU A 83 -6.89 12.96 18.08
N THR A 84 -6.59 13.18 19.36
CA THR A 84 -5.41 13.95 19.79
C THR A 84 -4.36 12.95 20.24
N ASP A 85 -3.31 12.79 19.46
CA ASP A 85 -2.28 11.77 19.72
C ASP A 85 -0.91 12.18 19.17
N LEU A 86 0.14 11.53 19.67
CA LEU A 86 1.53 11.70 19.25
C LEU A 86 2.14 10.35 18.84
N SER A 87 2.91 10.31 17.75
CA SER A 87 3.72 9.14 17.42
C SER A 87 4.83 8.93 18.46
N VAL A 88 5.39 7.72 18.54
CA VAL A 88 6.59 7.50 19.36
C VAL A 88 7.75 8.27 18.74
N PRO A 89 8.45 9.16 19.47
CA PRO A 89 9.55 9.91 18.90
C PRO A 89 10.69 9.00 18.44
N HIS A 90 11.18 9.24 17.23
CA HIS A 90 12.29 8.54 16.61
C HIS A 90 13.55 9.40 16.68
N ARG A 91 14.66 8.83 17.14
CA ARG A 91 15.92 9.57 17.28
C ARG A 91 16.72 9.51 15.99
N LYS A 92 17.20 10.66 15.52
CA LYS A 92 18.09 10.77 14.36
C LYS A 92 18.93 12.04 14.47
N ASP A 93 20.23 11.95 14.23
CA ASP A 93 21.15 13.10 14.15
C ASP A 93 21.04 14.10 15.32
N GLY A 94 20.90 13.61 16.56
CA GLY A 94 20.80 14.47 17.76
C GLY A 94 19.41 15.09 18.02
N TRP A 95 18.39 14.64 17.29
CA TRP A 95 17.00 15.08 17.44
C TRP A 95 16.05 13.90 17.63
N TRP A 96 14.94 14.16 18.30
CA TRP A 96 13.78 13.30 18.36
C TRP A 96 12.70 13.86 17.42
N TYR A 97 12.31 13.11 16.40
CA TYR A 97 11.26 13.46 15.45
C TYR A 97 9.99 12.71 15.76
N PHE A 98 8.85 13.38 15.65
CA PHE A 98 7.54 12.77 15.88
C PHE A 98 6.46 13.52 15.10
N SER A 99 5.34 12.86 14.90
CA SER A 99 4.12 13.51 14.41
C SER A 99 3.10 13.62 15.52
N ARG A 100 2.21 14.60 15.39
CA ARG A 100 1.05 14.76 16.25
C ARG A 100 -0.21 14.99 15.45
N SER A 101 -1.33 14.61 16.02
CA SER A 101 -2.66 14.92 15.53
C SER A 101 -3.45 15.66 16.61
N VAL A 102 -4.42 16.46 16.18
CA VAL A 102 -5.25 17.30 17.05
C VAL A 102 -6.70 17.02 16.73
N GLU A 103 -7.53 16.83 17.75
CA GLU A 103 -8.98 16.66 17.56
C GLU A 103 -9.59 17.79 16.72
N GLY A 104 -10.48 17.42 15.80
CA GLY A 104 -11.11 18.34 14.84
C GLY A 104 -10.22 18.78 13.68
N LYS A 105 -9.00 18.25 13.55
CA LYS A 105 -8.05 18.55 12.47
C LYS A 105 -7.83 17.35 11.56
N GLU A 106 -7.66 17.60 10.26
CA GLU A 106 -7.56 16.58 9.21
C GLU A 106 -6.15 16.00 9.07
N TYR A 107 -5.13 16.83 9.32
CA TYR A 107 -3.74 16.54 8.95
C TYR A 107 -2.81 16.50 10.16
N GLY A 108 -1.74 15.73 10.03
CA GLY A 108 -0.68 15.64 11.02
C GLY A 108 0.20 16.89 11.06
N ILE A 109 0.82 17.11 12.21
CA ILE A 109 1.83 18.14 12.44
C ILE A 109 3.15 17.42 12.69
N GLN A 110 4.18 17.75 11.93
CA GLN A 110 5.52 17.20 12.08
C GLN A 110 6.33 18.05 13.04
N CYS A 111 6.88 17.43 14.07
CA CYS A 111 7.57 18.10 15.17
C CYS A 111 8.93 17.45 15.44
N ARG A 112 9.79 18.19 16.14
CA ARG A 112 11.01 17.64 16.73
C ARG A 112 11.33 18.26 18.08
N VAL A 113 12.19 17.60 18.84
CA VAL A 113 12.82 18.14 20.04
C VAL A 113 14.28 17.70 20.11
N ARG A 114 15.16 18.54 20.65
CA ARG A 114 16.58 18.21 20.76
C ARG A 114 16.79 17.01 21.69
N ALA A 115 17.58 16.03 21.24
CA ALA A 115 17.96 14.90 22.08
C ALA A 115 18.99 15.33 23.16
N ALA A 116 19.03 14.57 24.25
CA ALA A 116 20.07 14.66 25.27
C ALA A 116 21.04 13.50 25.09
N ASP A 117 22.32 13.77 25.36
CA ASP A 117 23.39 12.78 25.41
C ASP A 117 23.91 12.70 26.84
N THR A 118 23.81 11.53 27.46
CA THR A 118 24.32 11.23 28.80
C THR A 118 25.36 10.11 28.70
N GLU A 119 25.71 9.48 29.83
CA GLU A 119 26.64 8.33 29.83
C GLU A 119 25.92 6.98 29.61
N ASP A 120 24.58 6.94 29.74
CA ASP A 120 23.78 5.73 29.53
C ASP A 120 23.16 5.72 28.12
N LYS A 121 23.78 4.97 27.21
CA LYS A 121 23.34 4.86 25.82
C LYS A 121 21.93 4.31 25.66
N ILE A 122 21.41 3.47 26.55
CA ILE A 122 20.02 2.98 26.40
C ILE A 122 19.05 4.06 26.89
N ALA A 123 19.39 4.76 27.97
CA ALA A 123 18.60 5.89 28.46
C ALA A 123 18.56 7.03 27.42
N ASP A 124 19.68 7.31 26.76
CA ASP A 124 19.80 8.33 25.71
C ASP A 124 18.92 8.03 24.49
N TRP A 125 18.67 6.75 24.23
CA TRP A 125 17.81 6.27 23.14
C TRP A 125 16.42 5.88 23.63
N THR A 126 16.06 6.25 24.86
CA THR A 126 14.68 6.13 25.34
C THR A 126 13.88 7.36 24.88
N PRO A 127 12.80 7.18 24.08
CA PRO A 127 12.02 8.30 23.58
C PRO A 127 11.37 9.12 24.71
N PRO A 128 11.23 10.45 24.55
CA PRO A 128 10.42 11.26 25.46
C PRO A 128 9.01 10.69 25.61
N ALA A 129 8.49 10.70 26.84
CA ALA A 129 7.14 10.22 27.11
C ALA A 129 6.12 11.08 26.36
N VAL A 130 5.30 10.43 25.54
CA VAL A 130 4.22 11.08 24.81
C VAL A 130 2.93 11.01 25.61
N GLN A 131 2.31 12.17 25.85
CA GLN A 131 1.00 12.26 26.47
C GLN A 131 0.08 13.06 25.54
N PRO A 132 -1.08 12.51 25.15
CA PRO A 132 -2.09 13.22 24.38
C PRO A 132 -2.38 14.63 24.93
N GLY A 133 -2.26 15.63 24.06
CA GLY A 133 -2.54 17.03 24.41
C GLY A 133 -1.46 17.74 25.24
N VAL A 134 -0.35 17.07 25.57
CA VAL A 134 0.78 17.66 26.31
C VAL A 134 1.92 17.92 25.34
N GLU A 135 2.34 19.18 25.23
CA GLU A 135 3.52 19.55 24.43
C GLU A 135 4.81 19.09 25.10
N ILE A 136 5.78 18.66 24.29
CA ILE A 136 7.10 18.34 24.81
C ILE A 136 7.87 19.67 25.04
N PRO A 137 8.52 19.88 26.20
CA PRO A 137 9.25 21.12 26.43
C PRO A 137 10.32 21.39 25.36
N ARG A 138 10.29 22.58 24.76
CA ARG A 138 11.17 23.01 23.65
C ARG A 138 10.95 22.23 22.36
N GLU A 139 9.74 21.72 22.13
CA GLU A 139 9.27 21.22 20.85
C GLU A 139 9.35 22.32 19.76
N GLU A 140 9.77 21.92 18.56
CA GLU A 140 9.81 22.73 17.35
C GLU A 140 8.87 22.11 16.30
N VAL A 141 7.96 22.92 15.74
CA VAL A 141 7.10 22.51 14.62
C VAL A 141 7.86 22.67 13.30
N LEU A 142 8.07 21.56 12.61
CA LEU A 142 8.67 21.54 11.28
C LEU A 142 7.63 21.97 10.23
N LEU A 143 6.48 21.28 10.24
CA LEU A 143 5.39 21.47 9.29
C LEU A 143 4.04 21.22 9.96
N ASP A 144 3.11 22.17 9.87
CA ASP A 144 1.71 21.95 10.23
C ASP A 144 0.89 21.74 8.95
N GLY A 145 0.51 20.49 8.68
CA GLY A 145 -0.28 20.15 7.51
C GLY A 145 -1.65 20.83 7.47
N ASN A 146 -2.20 21.24 8.61
CA ASN A 146 -3.50 21.91 8.67
C ASN A 146 -3.43 23.36 8.21
N VAL A 147 -2.31 24.04 8.52
CA VAL A 147 -2.03 25.38 8.02
C VAL A 147 -1.74 25.32 6.53
N GLU A 148 -0.91 24.37 6.11
CA GLU A 148 -0.56 24.20 4.70
C GLU A 148 -1.77 23.81 3.84
N ALA A 149 -2.74 23.06 4.38
CA ALA A 149 -3.95 22.66 3.67
C ALA A 149 -5.03 23.75 3.59
N GLU A 150 -4.90 24.88 4.30
CA GLU A 150 -5.98 25.85 4.43
C GLU A 150 -6.42 26.43 3.06
N GLY A 151 -7.72 26.31 2.76
CA GLY A 151 -8.32 26.81 1.52
C GLY A 151 -8.03 25.95 0.28
N LYS A 152 -7.43 24.78 0.43
CA LYS A 152 -7.11 23.85 -0.67
C LYS A 152 -8.12 22.70 -0.73
N PRO A 153 -8.55 22.27 -1.93
CA PRO A 153 -9.50 21.16 -2.09
C PRO A 153 -8.87 19.80 -1.76
N PHE A 154 -7.56 19.66 -2.01
CA PHE A 154 -6.77 18.48 -1.68
C PHE A 154 -5.46 18.92 -1.03
N PHE A 155 -4.92 18.08 -0.16
CA PHE A 155 -3.60 18.28 0.42
C PHE A 155 -2.95 16.94 0.80
N ALA A 156 -1.76 16.71 0.27
CA ALA A 156 -0.85 15.66 0.71
C ALA A 156 0.55 16.24 0.92
N VAL A 157 1.23 15.72 1.94
CA VAL A 157 2.67 15.91 2.12
C VAL A 157 3.31 14.59 1.76
N ASP A 158 4.29 14.65 0.89
CA ASP A 158 5.22 13.54 0.68
C ASP A 158 6.65 14.06 0.68
N GLY A 159 7.61 13.17 0.96
CA GLY A 159 9.03 13.48 0.90
C GLY A 159 9.39 14.53 1.94
N SER A 160 10.02 14.12 3.03
CA SER A 160 10.64 15.06 3.96
C SER A 160 12.05 14.64 4.34
N ALA A 161 12.93 15.63 4.43
CA ALA A 161 14.33 15.41 4.76
C ALA A 161 14.85 16.54 5.64
N VAL A 162 15.78 16.20 6.53
CA VAL A 162 16.49 17.16 7.37
C VAL A 162 17.98 16.96 7.13
N THR A 163 18.74 18.04 7.04
CA THR A 163 20.20 17.98 6.96
C THR A 163 20.81 17.38 8.21
N VAL A 164 22.00 16.77 8.11
CA VAL A 164 22.68 16.11 9.23
C VAL A 164 22.92 17.07 10.40
N ASP A 165 23.19 18.34 10.12
CA ASP A 165 23.36 19.38 11.14
C ASP A 165 22.05 19.86 11.78
N GLY A 166 20.89 19.41 11.27
CA GLY A 166 19.57 19.76 11.75
C GLY A 166 19.12 21.19 11.41
N ASN A 167 19.77 21.88 10.47
CA ASN A 167 19.48 23.29 10.18
C ASN A 167 18.46 23.51 9.06
N LEU A 168 18.36 22.61 8.08
CA LEU A 168 17.43 22.75 6.96
C LEU A 168 16.42 21.61 6.94
N TYR A 169 15.17 21.93 6.59
CA TYR A 169 14.09 20.98 6.40
C TYR A 169 13.51 21.14 5.00
N ALA A 170 13.55 20.07 4.22
CA ALA A 170 12.90 19.97 2.93
C ALA A 170 11.58 19.21 3.06
N TYR A 171 10.56 19.69 2.37
CA TYR A 171 9.25 19.03 2.30
C TYR A 171 8.59 19.25 0.94
N ALA A 172 7.86 18.25 0.45
CA ALA A 172 7.10 18.35 -0.79
C ALA A 172 5.59 18.24 -0.54
N VAL A 173 4.79 19.01 -1.29
CA VAL A 173 3.33 19.04 -1.15
C VAL A 173 2.62 18.89 -2.49
N ASP A 174 1.53 18.14 -2.50
CA ASP A 174 0.57 18.01 -3.60
C ASP A 174 -0.78 18.58 -3.13
N ASN A 175 -1.37 19.47 -3.95
CA ASN A 175 -2.64 20.14 -3.65
C ASN A 175 -3.77 19.76 -4.62
N SER A 176 -3.56 18.73 -5.46
CA SER A 176 -4.46 18.32 -6.53
C SER A 176 -4.74 16.81 -6.59
N GLY A 177 -3.89 15.99 -5.95
CA GLY A 177 -4.04 14.54 -5.88
C GLY A 177 -3.50 13.80 -7.10
N ASP A 178 -2.71 14.46 -7.96
CA ASP A 178 -2.09 13.90 -9.16
C ASP A 178 -0.68 13.34 -8.93
N GLU A 179 -0.24 13.33 -7.66
CA GLU A 179 1.06 12.82 -7.22
C GLU A 179 2.25 13.60 -7.83
N ARG A 180 2.06 14.89 -8.14
CA ARG A 180 3.14 15.85 -8.46
C ARG A 180 3.32 16.85 -7.34
N PHE A 181 4.53 16.91 -6.81
CA PHE A 181 4.82 17.68 -5.60
C PHE A 181 5.60 18.95 -5.90
N THR A 182 5.36 19.97 -5.09
CA THR A 182 6.19 21.18 -5.01
C THR A 182 7.07 21.08 -3.77
N LEU A 183 8.38 20.99 -3.99
CA LEU A 183 9.41 20.93 -2.95
C LEU A 183 9.80 22.34 -2.50
N ARG A 184 9.85 22.52 -1.18
CA ARG A 184 10.28 23.75 -0.50
C ARG A 184 11.27 23.42 0.60
N ILE A 185 12.11 24.40 0.92
CA ILE A 185 13.15 24.27 1.95
C ILE A 185 12.96 25.35 3.00
N LYS A 186 12.96 24.95 4.26
CA LYS A 186 12.82 25.81 5.43
C LYS A 186 14.14 25.83 6.21
N ASP A 187 14.63 27.03 6.51
CA ASP A 187 15.71 27.22 7.48
C ASP A 187 15.11 27.13 8.89
N LEU A 188 15.47 26.07 9.62
CA LEU A 188 14.93 25.81 10.95
C LEU A 188 15.50 26.74 12.03
N ARG A 189 16.56 27.50 11.71
CA ARG A 189 17.15 28.48 12.64
C ARG A 189 16.37 29.79 12.66
N THR A 190 15.81 30.18 11.50
CA THR A 190 15.04 31.41 11.33
C THR A 190 13.54 31.17 11.24
N GLY A 191 13.14 29.96 10.82
CA GLY A 191 11.76 29.60 10.48
C GLY A 191 11.33 30.03 9.08
N GLU A 192 12.22 30.68 8.31
CA GLU A 192 11.92 31.22 6.98
C GLU A 192 12.11 30.16 5.88
N LEU A 193 11.34 30.28 4.79
CA LEU A 193 11.58 29.49 3.58
C LEU A 193 12.76 30.07 2.81
N LEU A 194 13.63 29.19 2.32
CA LEU A 194 14.64 29.57 1.34
C LEU A 194 13.97 29.91 -0.01
N PRO A 195 14.64 30.69 -0.89
CA PRO A 195 14.11 31.02 -2.22
C PRO A 195 13.92 29.82 -3.14
N ASP A 196 14.59 28.70 -2.85
CA ASP A 196 14.58 27.47 -3.63
C ASP A 196 13.18 26.82 -3.62
N VAL A 197 12.60 26.66 -4.81
CA VAL A 197 11.31 26.01 -5.06
C VAL A 197 11.45 25.13 -6.29
N ILE A 198 11.20 23.83 -6.14
CA ILE A 198 11.29 22.86 -7.23
C ILE A 198 9.90 22.27 -7.44
N GLU A 199 9.31 22.53 -8.61
CA GLU A 199 7.97 22.09 -8.98
C GLU A 199 8.01 20.78 -9.77
N ASN A 200 6.89 20.05 -9.78
CA ASN A 200 6.70 18.83 -10.56
C ASN A 200 7.70 17.72 -10.23
N ILE A 201 8.05 17.58 -8.96
CA ILE A 201 8.84 16.44 -8.50
C ILE A 201 7.92 15.24 -8.19
N PHE A 202 8.52 14.06 -8.18
CA PHE A 202 7.92 12.83 -7.73
C PHE A 202 8.30 12.52 -6.27
N TYR A 203 7.83 11.39 -5.75
CA TYR A 203 8.25 10.84 -4.47
C TYR A 203 9.78 10.73 -4.35
N GLY A 204 10.25 10.91 -3.11
CA GLY A 204 11.65 10.71 -2.75
C GLY A 204 12.48 11.99 -2.82
N ILE A 205 12.99 12.39 -1.65
CA ILE A 205 13.96 13.48 -1.51
C ILE A 205 15.02 13.11 -0.47
N ALA A 206 16.27 13.51 -0.73
CA ALA A 206 17.34 13.38 0.24
C ALA A 206 18.34 14.54 0.12
N PHE A 207 18.83 15.03 1.25
CA PHE A 207 19.99 15.92 1.25
C PHE A 207 21.27 15.12 1.03
N SER A 208 22.26 15.72 0.36
CA SER A 208 23.63 15.25 0.44
C SER A 208 24.12 15.32 1.91
N PRO A 209 25.08 14.48 2.33
CA PRO A 209 25.56 14.45 3.72
C PRO A 209 26.11 15.80 4.22
N ASP A 210 26.65 16.63 3.32
CA ASP A 210 27.15 17.98 3.62
C ASP A 210 26.04 19.06 3.63
N GLY A 211 24.81 18.70 3.28
CA GLY A 211 23.65 19.59 3.24
C GLY A 211 23.66 20.64 2.12
N THR A 212 24.54 20.51 1.12
CA THR A 212 24.68 21.51 0.04
C THR A 212 23.79 21.23 -1.18
N ARG A 213 23.34 19.99 -1.34
CA ARG A 213 22.50 19.53 -2.45
C ARG A 213 21.28 18.77 -1.96
N ILE A 214 20.22 18.81 -2.76
CA ILE A 214 19.04 17.94 -2.60
C ILE A 214 18.85 17.09 -3.84
N PHE A 215 18.68 15.80 -3.64
CA PHE A 215 18.33 14.83 -4.68
C PHE A 215 16.82 14.67 -4.72
N TYR A 216 16.26 14.59 -5.92
CA TYR A 216 14.84 14.41 -6.15
C TYR A 216 14.58 13.66 -7.45
N THR A 217 13.41 13.04 -7.54
CA THR A 217 12.97 12.29 -8.73
C THR A 217 11.98 13.12 -9.54
N VAL A 218 11.95 12.95 -10.86
CA VAL A 218 10.87 13.48 -11.72
C VAL A 218 10.29 12.37 -12.61
N VAL A 219 9.02 12.54 -12.97
CA VAL A 219 8.31 11.62 -13.87
C VAL A 219 8.33 12.08 -15.33
N ASP A 220 8.21 11.13 -16.25
CA ASP A 220 7.97 11.40 -17.67
C ASP A 220 6.48 11.66 -17.95
N GLU A 221 6.11 11.78 -19.22
CA GLU A 221 4.72 12.04 -19.66
C GLU A 221 3.76 10.90 -19.27
N SER A 222 4.28 9.67 -19.15
CA SER A 222 3.56 8.48 -18.69
C SER A 222 3.56 8.32 -17.17
N TRP A 223 3.88 9.38 -16.42
CA TRP A 223 3.92 9.35 -14.94
C TRP A 223 4.94 8.36 -14.35
N ARG A 224 5.90 7.86 -15.14
CA ARG A 224 6.94 6.95 -14.66
C ARG A 224 8.15 7.73 -14.14
N PRO A 225 8.67 7.45 -12.95
CA PRO A 225 9.90 8.08 -12.48
C PRO A 225 11.07 7.63 -13.34
N TYR A 226 11.72 8.60 -13.99
CA TYR A 226 12.73 8.31 -15.02
C TYR A 226 14.01 9.13 -14.87
N GLN A 227 14.02 10.19 -14.07
CA GLN A 227 15.24 10.95 -13.78
C GLN A 227 15.42 11.16 -12.29
N VAL A 228 16.66 10.97 -11.83
CA VAL A 228 17.15 11.48 -10.56
C VAL A 228 17.96 12.73 -10.84
N LYS A 229 17.61 13.84 -10.20
CA LYS A 229 18.28 15.13 -10.33
C LYS A 229 18.87 15.57 -9.01
N ALA A 230 19.88 16.44 -9.09
CA ALA A 230 20.49 17.10 -7.95
C ALA A 230 20.39 18.61 -8.10
N HIS A 231 19.74 19.25 -7.14
CA HIS A 231 19.66 20.69 -7.00
C HIS A 231 20.73 21.18 -6.02
N THR A 232 21.49 22.20 -6.42
CA THR A 232 22.45 22.88 -5.53
C THR A 232 21.76 24.09 -4.89
N LEU A 233 21.75 24.16 -3.56
CA LEU A 233 21.02 25.20 -2.85
C LEU A 233 21.50 26.61 -3.23
N GLY A 234 20.55 27.51 -3.49
CA GLY A 234 20.78 28.89 -3.89
C GLY A 234 21.05 29.09 -5.39
N THR A 235 20.97 28.04 -6.20
CA THR A 235 21.11 28.13 -7.67
C THR A 235 19.76 28.06 -8.38
N PRO A 236 19.62 28.57 -9.62
CA PRO A 236 18.40 28.37 -10.38
C PRO A 236 18.13 26.88 -10.67
N VAL A 237 16.88 26.42 -10.52
CA VAL A 237 16.46 25.02 -10.82
C VAL A 237 16.80 24.59 -12.25
N ALA A 238 16.87 25.54 -13.19
CA ALA A 238 17.28 25.26 -14.57
C ALA A 238 18.76 24.82 -14.71
N GLU A 239 19.57 25.00 -13.67
CA GLU A 239 20.97 24.56 -13.60
C GLU A 239 21.13 23.19 -12.90
N ASP A 240 20.02 22.58 -12.46
CA ASP A 240 20.04 21.28 -11.79
C ASP A 240 20.63 20.19 -12.67
N VAL A 241 21.46 19.34 -12.06
CA VAL A 241 22.19 18.29 -12.76
C VAL A 241 21.36 17.01 -12.78
N VAL A 242 21.19 16.41 -13.95
CA VAL A 242 20.66 15.04 -14.07
C VAL A 242 21.75 14.07 -13.61
N ILE A 243 21.51 13.37 -12.50
CA ILE A 243 22.41 12.33 -11.99
C ILE A 243 22.27 11.08 -12.83
N TYR A 244 21.04 10.70 -13.17
CA TYR A 244 20.75 9.57 -14.03
C TYR A 244 19.39 9.73 -14.72
N GLN A 245 19.28 9.14 -15.91
CA GLN A 245 18.04 9.04 -16.69
C GLN A 245 17.85 7.59 -17.14
N GLU A 246 16.64 7.06 -16.95
CA GLU A 246 16.20 5.76 -17.39
C GLU A 246 15.23 5.90 -18.58
N ASP A 247 15.67 5.46 -19.76
CA ASP A 247 14.93 5.60 -21.01
C ASP A 247 14.01 4.40 -21.33
N ASP A 248 14.20 3.27 -20.65
CA ASP A 248 13.32 2.11 -20.79
C ASP A 248 12.02 2.32 -20.02
N ALA A 249 10.91 2.44 -20.75
CA ALA A 249 9.57 2.64 -20.19
C ALA A 249 9.11 1.49 -19.27
N ALA A 250 9.73 0.31 -19.36
CA ALA A 250 9.45 -0.83 -18.49
C ALA A 250 10.25 -0.81 -17.17
N MET A 251 11.04 0.23 -16.92
CA MET A 251 11.90 0.35 -15.72
C MET A 251 11.45 1.49 -14.81
N TRP A 252 11.30 1.16 -13.53
CA TRP A 252 11.06 2.11 -12.45
C TRP A 252 12.40 2.59 -11.88
N LEU A 253 12.62 3.91 -11.85
CA LEU A 253 13.80 4.51 -11.22
C LEU A 253 13.44 5.07 -9.83
N GLY A 254 14.28 4.76 -8.85
CA GLY A 254 14.26 5.37 -7.52
C GLY A 254 15.68 5.55 -6.98
N PHE A 255 15.78 6.20 -5.82
CA PHE A 255 17.04 6.30 -5.11
C PHE A 255 16.83 6.35 -3.60
N GLU A 256 17.91 6.01 -2.89
CA GLU A 256 18.03 6.19 -1.45
C GLU A 256 19.48 6.53 -1.07
N LEU A 257 19.70 6.80 0.22
CA LEU A 257 21.05 6.90 0.77
C LEU A 257 21.41 5.55 1.40
N SER A 258 22.65 5.11 1.26
CA SER A 258 23.14 3.99 2.07
C SER A 258 22.99 4.30 3.56
N SER A 259 22.85 3.27 4.41
CA SER A 259 22.60 3.44 5.85
C SER A 259 23.69 4.29 6.52
N ASP A 260 24.93 4.17 6.06
CA ASP A 260 26.09 4.96 6.52
C ASP A 260 26.28 6.31 5.78
N ARG A 261 25.36 6.64 4.85
CA ARG A 261 25.29 7.87 4.05
C ARG A 261 26.54 8.17 3.21
N ARG A 262 27.32 7.14 2.84
CA ARG A 262 28.48 7.30 1.95
C ARG A 262 28.11 7.24 0.47
N TYR A 263 26.96 6.64 0.16
CA TYR A 263 26.48 6.45 -1.20
C TYR A 263 25.08 7.01 -1.41
N LEU A 264 24.85 7.54 -2.61
CA LEU A 264 23.53 7.58 -3.23
C LEU A 264 23.36 6.26 -4.00
N VAL A 265 22.32 5.51 -3.67
CA VAL A 265 22.01 4.19 -4.23
C VAL A 265 20.83 4.37 -5.17
N LEU A 266 21.03 4.15 -6.47
CA LEU A 266 19.99 4.26 -7.48
C LEU A 266 19.47 2.85 -7.77
N GLY A 267 18.20 2.62 -7.49
CA GLY A 267 17.49 1.38 -7.81
C GLY A 267 16.73 1.53 -9.13
N ILE A 268 16.98 0.64 -10.07
CA ILE A 268 16.31 0.60 -11.37
C ILE A 268 15.74 -0.80 -11.55
N GLY A 269 14.45 -0.96 -11.83
CA GLY A 269 13.95 -2.30 -12.07
C GLY A 269 12.47 -2.44 -12.35
N CYS A 270 12.08 -3.70 -12.52
CA CYS A 270 10.71 -4.16 -12.66
C CYS A 270 10.49 -5.35 -11.71
N SER A 271 9.32 -6.01 -11.78
CA SER A 271 9.03 -7.14 -10.91
C SER A 271 9.90 -8.37 -11.17
N GLU A 272 10.64 -8.46 -12.28
CA GLU A 272 11.43 -9.65 -12.65
C GLU A 272 12.94 -9.50 -12.47
N TYR A 273 13.47 -8.30 -12.62
CA TYR A 273 14.91 -8.02 -12.51
C TYR A 273 15.15 -6.55 -12.21
N SER A 274 16.34 -6.26 -11.70
CA SER A 274 16.78 -4.93 -11.33
C SER A 274 18.25 -4.69 -11.68
N GLU A 275 18.65 -3.42 -11.57
CA GLU A 275 20.01 -2.91 -11.66
C GLU A 275 20.17 -1.81 -10.61
N THR A 276 21.20 -1.93 -9.80
CA THR A 276 21.59 -0.91 -8.81
C THR A 276 22.84 -0.19 -9.30
N ARG A 277 22.83 1.14 -9.21
CA ARG A 277 23.99 1.99 -9.49
C ARG A 277 24.36 2.81 -8.25
N LEU A 278 25.66 2.92 -7.98
CA LEU A 278 26.19 3.57 -6.79
C LEU A 278 26.94 4.85 -7.16
N LEU A 279 26.64 5.95 -6.46
CA LEU A 279 27.42 7.20 -6.52
C LEU A 279 27.99 7.51 -5.14
N ARG A 280 29.32 7.70 -5.07
CA ARG A 280 30.01 8.09 -3.83
C ARG A 280 29.90 9.58 -3.57
N PHE A 281 29.64 9.98 -2.32
CA PHE A 281 29.60 11.40 -1.95
C PHE A 281 30.98 12.04 -1.77
N ASP A 282 32.00 11.26 -1.43
CA ASP A 282 33.38 11.73 -1.24
C ASP A 282 34.18 11.84 -2.55
N ASP A 283 33.68 11.25 -3.64
CA ASP A 283 34.17 11.42 -5.00
C ASP A 283 33.02 11.57 -6.00
N PRO A 284 32.28 12.69 -5.98
CA PRO A 284 31.13 12.89 -6.86
C PRO A 284 31.51 13.10 -8.33
N ALA A 285 32.81 13.20 -8.66
CA ALA A 285 33.30 13.22 -10.03
C ALA A 285 33.42 11.81 -10.62
N GLN A 286 33.34 10.77 -9.78
CA GLN A 286 33.30 9.39 -10.21
C GLN A 286 31.97 9.10 -10.94
N GLU A 287 32.06 8.38 -12.05
CA GLU A 287 30.88 7.86 -12.74
C GLU A 287 30.13 6.83 -11.87
N LEU A 288 28.82 6.72 -12.09
CA LEU A 288 27.98 5.71 -11.44
C LEU A 288 28.54 4.30 -11.63
N ILE A 289 28.66 3.55 -10.54
CA ILE A 289 29.14 2.16 -10.56
C ILE A 289 27.94 1.22 -10.60
N THR A 290 27.77 0.46 -11.68
CA THR A 290 26.77 -0.61 -11.76
C THR A 290 27.20 -1.82 -10.93
N VAL A 291 26.32 -2.31 -10.06
CA VAL A 291 26.59 -3.49 -9.21
C VAL A 291 26.41 -4.79 -9.99
N ILE A 292 25.22 -5.03 -10.54
CA ILE A 292 24.92 -6.14 -11.46
C ILE A 292 24.10 -5.53 -12.60
N SER A 293 24.49 -5.82 -13.84
CA SER A 293 23.76 -5.34 -15.00
C SER A 293 22.39 -6.00 -15.11
N ARG A 294 21.37 -5.25 -15.52
CA ARG A 294 20.03 -5.79 -15.79
C ARG A 294 20.01 -6.89 -16.85
N ASP A 295 21.01 -6.95 -17.74
CA ASP A 295 21.15 -7.98 -18.77
C ASP A 295 21.28 -9.40 -18.16
N GLU A 296 21.72 -9.50 -16.91
CA GLU A 296 21.83 -10.75 -16.16
C GLU A 296 20.46 -11.25 -15.64
N ARG A 297 19.41 -10.43 -15.73
CA ARG A 297 18.03 -10.72 -15.27
C ARG A 297 17.96 -11.24 -13.84
N VAL A 298 18.75 -10.66 -12.94
CA VAL A 298 18.69 -10.93 -11.50
C VAL A 298 17.82 -9.86 -10.83
N LEU A 299 16.89 -10.28 -9.97
CA LEU A 299 16.20 -9.37 -9.07
C LEU A 299 17.01 -9.28 -7.78
N TYR A 300 17.47 -8.07 -7.47
CA TYR A 300 18.27 -7.82 -6.29
C TYR A 300 18.19 -6.38 -5.78
N GLU A 301 18.57 -6.21 -4.52
CA GLU A 301 18.87 -4.94 -3.87
C GLU A 301 20.34 -4.96 -3.39
N ALA A 302 20.98 -3.80 -3.35
CA ALA A 302 22.37 -3.68 -2.93
C ALA A 302 22.57 -2.53 -1.93
N GLU A 303 23.12 -2.87 -0.77
CA GLU A 303 23.42 -1.93 0.31
C GLU A 303 24.94 -1.88 0.54
N PRO A 304 25.65 -0.83 0.09
CA PRO A 304 27.06 -0.66 0.38
C PRO A 304 27.27 -0.17 1.82
N PHE A 305 28.16 -0.82 2.56
CA PHE A 305 28.43 -0.48 3.96
C PHE A 305 29.86 -0.80 4.38
N LEU A 306 30.24 -0.46 5.61
CA LEU A 306 31.51 -0.86 6.22
C LEU A 306 31.33 -2.09 7.09
N LEU A 307 32.06 -3.15 6.76
CA LEU A 307 32.20 -4.34 7.60
C LEU A 307 33.63 -4.42 8.12
N ALA A 308 33.81 -4.28 9.43
CA ALA A 308 35.13 -4.26 10.08
C ALA A 308 36.12 -3.23 9.47
N GLY A 309 35.60 -2.10 8.99
CA GLY A 309 36.39 -1.01 8.39
C GLY A 309 36.72 -1.20 6.91
N GLU A 310 36.29 -2.30 6.29
CA GLU A 310 36.41 -2.54 4.86
C GLU A 310 35.06 -2.37 4.16
N GLU A 311 35.09 -1.88 2.91
CA GLU A 311 33.88 -1.77 2.12
C GLU A 311 33.38 -3.13 1.67
N ARG A 312 32.08 -3.33 1.81
CA ARG A 312 31.33 -4.51 1.34
C ARG A 312 30.01 -4.06 0.75
N ILE A 313 29.44 -4.92 -0.08
CA ILE A 313 28.09 -4.75 -0.62
C ILE A 313 27.25 -5.91 -0.10
N LEU A 314 26.20 -5.59 0.64
CA LEU A 314 25.17 -6.55 1.02
C LEU A 314 24.20 -6.70 -0.17
N LEU A 315 23.98 -7.92 -0.62
CA LEU A 315 23.08 -8.24 -1.72
C LEU A 315 21.92 -9.09 -1.19
N THR A 316 20.70 -8.59 -1.33
CA THR A 316 19.49 -9.41 -1.24
C THR A 316 19.11 -9.80 -2.66
N HIS A 317 19.19 -11.07 -3.05
CA HIS A 317 19.11 -11.44 -4.47
C HIS A 317 18.41 -12.78 -4.71
N ASN A 318 17.79 -12.92 -5.88
CA ASN A 318 17.13 -14.15 -6.32
C ASN A 318 18.01 -15.08 -7.18
N ARG A 319 19.29 -14.73 -7.41
CA ARG A 319 20.22 -15.56 -8.21
C ARG A 319 20.33 -16.99 -7.65
N GLY A 320 19.67 -17.94 -8.32
CA GLY A 320 19.59 -19.35 -7.88
C GLY A 320 18.75 -19.56 -6.61
N ALA A 321 17.91 -18.60 -6.23
CA ALA A 321 17.14 -18.58 -5.00
C ALA A 321 15.80 -17.87 -5.23
N ILE A 322 14.76 -18.62 -5.60
CA ILE A 322 13.46 -18.03 -5.94
C ILE A 322 12.88 -17.18 -4.79
N ASN A 323 13.09 -17.62 -3.55
CA ASN A 323 12.70 -16.90 -2.33
C ASN A 323 13.78 -15.95 -1.78
N SER A 324 14.72 -15.55 -2.64
CA SER A 324 15.88 -14.73 -2.31
C SER A 324 16.82 -15.34 -1.27
N MET A 325 18.02 -14.79 -1.20
CA MET A 325 19.03 -15.05 -0.18
C MET A 325 19.82 -13.76 0.07
N VAL A 326 20.60 -13.71 1.15
CA VAL A 326 21.48 -12.56 1.46
C VAL A 326 22.93 -12.98 1.35
N SER A 327 23.72 -12.22 0.58
CA SER A 327 25.15 -12.46 0.36
C SER A 327 25.97 -11.19 0.54
N LEU A 328 27.25 -11.36 0.86
CA LEU A 328 28.26 -10.29 0.87
C LEU A 328 29.13 -10.40 -0.38
N ALA A 329 29.30 -9.27 -1.07
CA ALA A 329 30.24 -9.11 -2.17
C ALA A 329 31.34 -8.11 -1.79
N ASP A 330 32.57 -8.40 -2.24
CA ASP A 330 33.65 -7.42 -2.25
C ASP A 330 33.45 -6.49 -3.46
N PRO A 331 33.58 -5.15 -3.32
CA PRO A 331 33.48 -4.22 -4.45
C PRO A 331 34.40 -4.57 -5.64
N ALA A 332 35.53 -5.24 -5.40
CA ALA A 332 36.42 -5.71 -6.46
C ALA A 332 35.79 -6.81 -7.35
N GLU A 333 34.76 -7.52 -6.87
CA GLU A 333 34.01 -8.49 -7.68
C GLU A 333 33.21 -7.82 -8.80
N LEU A 334 32.80 -6.55 -8.63
CA LEU A 334 32.00 -5.83 -9.63
C LEU A 334 32.73 -5.63 -10.96
N ALA A 335 34.08 -5.71 -10.95
CA ALA A 335 34.89 -5.64 -12.16
C ALA A 335 34.91 -6.96 -12.98
N LYS A 336 34.32 -8.04 -12.45
CA LYS A 336 34.29 -9.36 -13.09
C LYS A 336 32.90 -9.65 -13.68
N PRO A 337 32.82 -10.46 -14.75
CA PRO A 337 31.54 -11.00 -15.22
C PRO A 337 30.79 -11.72 -14.10
N LEU A 338 29.46 -11.62 -14.04
CA LEU A 338 28.64 -12.17 -12.94
C LEU A 338 28.92 -13.67 -12.68
N ALA A 339 29.16 -14.44 -13.76
CA ALA A 339 29.47 -15.86 -13.69
C ALA A 339 30.78 -16.18 -12.95
N GLU A 340 31.72 -15.24 -12.88
CA GLU A 340 33.02 -15.39 -12.21
C GLU A 340 33.02 -14.79 -10.79
N GLN A 341 32.05 -13.94 -10.48
CA GLN A 341 31.94 -13.31 -9.16
C GLN A 341 31.73 -14.35 -8.06
N GLN A 342 32.45 -14.18 -6.95
CA GLN A 342 32.33 -15.01 -5.77
C GLN A 342 31.75 -14.20 -4.62
N TRP A 343 30.60 -14.65 -4.10
CA TRP A 343 29.93 -14.00 -2.97
C TRP A 343 29.89 -14.94 -1.77
N VAL A 344 29.83 -14.36 -0.58
CA VAL A 344 29.70 -15.10 0.67
C VAL A 344 28.25 -15.05 1.12
N THR A 345 27.53 -16.16 1.05
CA THR A 345 26.15 -16.24 1.52
C THR A 345 26.09 -16.16 3.05
N VAL A 346 25.30 -15.23 3.58
CA VAL A 346 25.12 -15.00 5.03
C VAL A 346 23.74 -15.42 5.52
N VAL A 347 22.72 -15.35 4.65
CA VAL A 347 21.41 -15.95 4.87
C VAL A 347 21.09 -16.79 3.65
N GLY A 348 20.99 -18.11 3.83
CA GLY A 348 20.75 -19.06 2.74
C GLY A 348 19.31 -19.09 2.25
N HIS A 349 19.11 -19.53 1.01
CA HIS A 349 17.80 -19.76 0.42
C HIS A 349 16.99 -20.85 1.15
N SER A 350 15.67 -20.70 1.18
CA SER A 350 14.71 -21.69 1.64
C SER A 350 13.47 -21.70 0.75
N ASP A 351 12.93 -22.88 0.44
CA ASP A 351 11.66 -23.01 -0.29
C ASP A 351 10.46 -22.53 0.56
N ASP A 352 10.59 -22.52 1.89
CA ASP A 352 9.52 -22.20 2.85
C ASP A 352 9.62 -20.78 3.45
N VAL A 353 10.76 -20.09 3.25
CA VAL A 353 11.02 -18.76 3.83
C VAL A 353 11.48 -17.81 2.74
N ARG A 354 10.71 -16.74 2.53
CA ARG A 354 11.07 -15.64 1.61
C ARG A 354 11.86 -14.58 2.37
N VAL A 355 13.04 -14.24 1.87
CA VAL A 355 13.74 -13.00 2.29
C VAL A 355 13.09 -11.83 1.55
N ASN A 356 12.43 -10.94 2.28
CA ASN A 356 11.77 -9.77 1.70
C ASN A 356 12.79 -8.67 1.39
N GLY A 357 13.77 -8.49 2.29
CA GLY A 357 14.77 -7.42 2.20
C GLY A 357 15.75 -7.51 3.37
N ALA A 358 16.85 -6.77 3.27
CA ALA A 358 17.85 -6.69 4.33
C ALA A 358 18.52 -5.32 4.37
N GLY A 359 18.90 -4.89 5.57
CA GLY A 359 19.61 -3.63 5.81
C GLY A 359 20.58 -3.77 6.98
N VAL A 360 21.36 -2.72 7.25
CA VAL A 360 22.39 -2.77 8.30
C VAL A 360 22.31 -1.60 9.26
N THR A 361 22.68 -1.86 10.51
CA THR A 361 23.18 -0.84 11.45
C THR A 361 24.70 -0.94 11.52
N SER A 362 25.35 -0.10 12.32
CA SER A 362 26.79 -0.21 12.57
C SER A 362 27.19 -1.50 13.29
N THR A 363 26.22 -2.27 13.80
CA THR A 363 26.49 -3.48 14.60
C THR A 363 25.73 -4.73 14.15
N HIS A 364 24.60 -4.61 13.44
CA HIS A 364 23.75 -5.74 13.09
C HIS A 364 23.27 -5.69 11.63
N LEU A 365 23.20 -6.86 11.01
CA LEU A 365 22.38 -7.13 9.83
C LEU A 365 20.93 -7.37 10.30
N ILE A 366 20.01 -6.71 9.62
CA ILE A 366 18.57 -6.81 9.82
C ILE A 366 17.96 -7.48 8.58
N VAL A 367 17.13 -8.49 8.79
CA VAL A 367 16.53 -9.26 7.70
C VAL A 367 15.03 -9.32 7.90
N SER A 368 14.26 -8.77 6.95
CA SER A 368 12.82 -9.02 6.88
C SER A 368 12.61 -10.34 6.14
N VAL A 369 11.89 -11.25 6.79
CA VAL A 369 11.55 -12.56 6.23
C VAL A 369 10.06 -12.79 6.30
N ARG A 370 9.56 -13.61 5.39
CA ARG A 370 8.19 -14.11 5.43
C ARG A 370 8.21 -15.62 5.60
N LYS A 371 7.44 -16.08 6.59
CA LYS A 371 7.28 -17.50 6.92
C LYS A 371 5.91 -17.74 7.53
N ASP A 372 5.27 -18.82 7.11
CA ASP A 372 3.92 -19.18 7.55
C ASP A 372 2.96 -18.00 7.32
N THR A 373 2.87 -17.46 6.10
CA THR A 373 1.97 -16.34 5.71
C THR A 373 2.15 -14.99 6.42
N ILE A 374 3.16 -14.81 7.27
CA ILE A 374 3.37 -13.57 8.04
C ILE A 374 4.79 -13.03 7.87
N GLU A 375 4.92 -11.70 7.97
CA GLU A 375 6.21 -11.02 8.03
C GLU A 375 6.82 -11.07 9.44
N ARG A 376 8.13 -11.30 9.49
CA ARG A 376 8.96 -11.38 10.70
C ARG A 376 10.30 -10.69 10.45
N VAL A 377 11.01 -10.39 11.53
CA VAL A 377 12.32 -9.73 11.48
C VAL A 377 13.35 -10.56 12.24
N GLN A 378 14.51 -10.73 11.62
CA GLN A 378 15.66 -11.43 12.18
C GLN A 378 16.88 -10.51 12.25
N PHE A 379 17.72 -10.74 13.25
CA PHE A 379 18.93 -9.95 13.51
C PHE A 379 20.15 -10.85 13.60
N ILE A 380 21.23 -10.44 12.95
CA ILE A 380 22.52 -11.14 12.96
C ILE A 380 23.61 -10.11 13.29
N GLY A 381 24.48 -10.40 14.26
CA GLY A 381 25.61 -9.52 14.56
C GLY A 381 26.56 -9.37 13.37
N LEU A 382 27.07 -8.17 13.11
CA LEU A 382 28.08 -7.94 12.06
C LEU A 382 29.45 -8.56 12.41
N ALA A 383 29.72 -8.78 13.70
CA ALA A 383 30.93 -9.46 14.14
C ALA A 383 30.95 -10.90 13.63
N GLY A 384 31.96 -11.26 12.82
CA GLY A 384 32.06 -12.59 12.22
C GLY A 384 31.06 -12.86 11.08
N LEU A 385 30.29 -11.86 10.63
CA LEU A 385 29.36 -12.05 9.51
C LEU A 385 30.10 -12.54 8.25
N GLY A 386 29.59 -13.59 7.62
CA GLY A 386 30.23 -14.23 6.46
C GLY A 386 31.45 -15.09 6.78
N THR A 387 31.76 -15.34 8.05
CA THR A 387 32.85 -16.22 8.49
C THR A 387 32.30 -17.45 9.22
N PRO A 388 33.11 -18.49 9.47
CA PRO A 388 32.70 -19.62 10.32
C PRO A 388 32.26 -19.22 11.73
N GLU A 389 32.65 -18.03 12.19
CA GLU A 389 32.27 -17.45 13.48
C GLU A 389 30.90 -16.73 13.47
N GLN A 390 30.20 -16.67 12.33
CA GLN A 390 28.89 -16.02 12.23
C GLN A 390 27.87 -16.62 13.23
N GLU A 391 27.20 -15.75 13.98
CA GLU A 391 26.15 -16.14 14.91
C GLU A 391 24.84 -16.52 14.21
N ALA A 392 24.02 -17.31 14.89
CA ALA A 392 22.69 -17.65 14.41
C ALA A 392 21.76 -16.41 14.45
N PRO A 393 20.80 -16.28 13.52
CA PRO A 393 19.82 -15.20 13.57
C PRO A 393 18.99 -15.26 14.86
N VAL A 394 18.70 -14.09 15.42
CA VAL A 394 17.80 -13.92 16.56
C VAL A 394 16.50 -13.28 16.07
N GLU A 395 15.36 -13.86 16.44
CA GLU A 395 14.01 -13.38 16.13
C GLU A 395 13.31 -12.97 17.44
N PRO A 396 12.69 -11.78 17.53
CA PRO A 396 11.89 -11.42 18.68
C PRO A 396 10.67 -12.36 18.83
N ALA A 397 10.41 -12.82 20.04
CA ALA A 397 9.28 -13.70 20.32
C ALA A 397 7.99 -12.90 20.57
N PHE A 398 6.90 -13.31 19.93
CA PHE A 398 5.55 -12.78 20.13
C PHE A 398 4.57 -13.93 20.43
N ASP A 399 3.52 -13.65 21.20
CA ASP A 399 2.57 -14.66 21.70
C ASP A 399 1.51 -15.07 20.67
N GLU A 400 1.22 -14.23 19.68
CA GLU A 400 0.18 -14.48 18.67
C GLU A 400 0.74 -15.24 17.46
N GLU A 401 -0.07 -16.08 16.81
CA GLU A 401 0.32 -16.76 15.57
C GLU A 401 0.18 -15.86 14.33
N LEU A 402 -0.87 -15.02 14.30
CA LEU A 402 -1.23 -14.16 13.18
C LEU A 402 -0.91 -12.70 13.52
N TYR A 403 0.36 -12.35 13.39
CA TYR A 403 0.85 -11.00 13.60
C TYR A 403 1.70 -10.54 12.41
N THR A 404 2.05 -9.26 12.45
CA THR A 404 3.04 -8.65 11.57
C THR A 404 4.04 -7.92 12.44
N ALA A 405 5.32 -8.25 12.28
CA ALA A 405 6.41 -7.50 12.89
C ALA A 405 7.36 -7.01 11.79
N GLY A 406 7.62 -5.70 11.78
CA GLY A 406 8.46 -5.06 10.78
C GLY A 406 9.39 -4.03 11.39
N VAL A 407 10.49 -3.73 10.71
CA VAL A 407 11.48 -2.74 11.15
C VAL A 407 10.93 -1.34 10.85
N GLY A 408 10.92 -0.49 11.88
CA GLY A 408 10.71 0.94 11.71
C GLY A 408 12.03 1.68 11.49
N GLY A 409 11.95 3.01 11.35
CA GLY A 409 13.16 3.84 11.27
C GLY A 409 14.08 3.60 12.47
N SER A 410 15.36 3.33 12.18
CA SER A 410 16.43 3.24 13.18
C SER A 410 17.64 3.97 12.61
N ASP A 411 18.27 4.80 13.43
CA ASP A 411 19.54 5.44 13.06
C ASP A 411 20.65 4.38 12.96
N TYR A 412 21.61 4.58 12.06
CA TYR A 412 22.68 3.62 11.79
C TYR A 412 23.48 3.26 13.05
N GLU A 413 23.68 4.22 13.97
CA GLU A 413 24.44 4.01 15.21
C GLU A 413 23.55 3.67 16.42
N ALA A 414 22.26 3.42 16.20
CA ALA A 414 21.33 3.16 17.29
C ALA A 414 21.67 1.84 18.00
N PRO A 415 21.71 1.81 19.35
CA PRO A 415 21.88 0.59 20.13
C PRO A 415 20.58 -0.24 20.22
N VAL A 416 19.49 0.25 19.63
CA VAL A 416 18.17 -0.37 19.59
C VAL A 416 17.60 -0.26 18.18
N ILE A 417 16.76 -1.22 17.80
CA ILE A 417 16.03 -1.17 16.53
C ILE A 417 14.56 -0.95 16.83
N ARG A 418 13.95 0.05 16.20
CA ARG A 418 12.51 0.26 16.31
C ARG A 418 11.77 -0.83 15.54
N LEU A 419 10.82 -1.48 16.20
CA LEU A 419 9.90 -2.44 15.57
C LEU A 419 8.47 -1.95 15.66
N GLY A 420 7.75 -2.04 14.55
CA GLY A 420 6.30 -2.02 14.53
C GLY A 420 5.78 -3.44 14.72
N TYR A 421 4.75 -3.60 15.53
CA TYR A 421 4.03 -4.85 15.71
C TYR A 421 2.53 -4.60 15.67
N THR A 422 1.77 -5.49 15.04
CA THR A 422 0.31 -5.50 15.12
C THR A 422 -0.23 -6.90 14.83
N SER A 423 -1.45 -7.17 15.24
CA SER A 423 -2.22 -8.33 14.81
C SER A 423 -3.61 -7.88 14.39
N TYR A 424 -4.50 -8.81 14.05
CA TYR A 424 -5.90 -8.45 13.76
C TYR A 424 -6.65 -7.82 14.94
N PHE A 425 -6.25 -8.14 16.19
CA PHE A 425 -6.92 -7.68 17.42
C PHE A 425 -5.95 -7.11 18.48
N THR A 426 -4.66 -7.05 18.18
CA THR A 426 -3.70 -6.25 18.93
C THR A 426 -3.44 -4.96 18.18
N PRO A 427 -3.83 -3.80 18.75
CA PRO A 427 -3.55 -2.49 18.16
C PRO A 427 -2.06 -2.31 17.87
N SER A 428 -1.74 -1.37 16.98
CA SER A 428 -0.35 -1.08 16.64
C SER A 428 0.48 -0.82 17.90
N ARG A 429 1.59 -1.55 18.02
CA ARG A 429 2.60 -1.41 19.05
C ARG A 429 3.91 -0.96 18.42
N VAL A 430 4.60 -0.09 19.12
CA VAL A 430 5.98 0.30 18.82
C VAL A 430 6.86 -0.22 19.93
N TYR A 431 7.85 -1.01 19.56
CA TYR A 431 8.90 -1.51 20.43
C TYR A 431 10.23 -0.87 20.06
N ASP A 432 11.09 -0.65 21.05
CA ASP A 432 12.52 -0.62 20.81
C ASP A 432 13.07 -2.00 21.17
N PHE A 433 13.66 -2.69 20.19
CA PHE A 433 14.32 -3.96 20.40
C PHE A 433 15.78 -3.70 20.76
N VAL A 434 16.15 -4.00 22.01
CA VAL A 434 17.54 -3.99 22.45
C VAL A 434 18.23 -5.17 21.81
N LEU A 435 19.23 -4.87 20.99
CA LEU A 435 19.94 -5.83 20.18
C LEU A 435 20.62 -6.92 21.03
N PRO A 436 20.69 -8.17 20.55
CA PRO A 436 21.37 -9.24 21.24
C PRO A 436 22.85 -8.91 21.52
N THR A 437 23.34 -9.34 22.69
CA THR A 437 24.78 -9.29 23.04
C THR A 437 25.20 -10.60 23.70
N ALA A 438 26.51 -10.78 23.94
CA ALA A 438 27.01 -11.93 24.69
C ALA A 438 26.36 -12.07 26.09
N GLU A 439 26.02 -10.94 26.73
CA GLU A 439 25.32 -10.91 28.03
C GLU A 439 23.80 -11.05 27.91
N ARG A 440 23.23 -10.75 26.73
CA ARG A 440 21.79 -10.81 26.44
C ARG A 440 21.53 -11.47 25.07
N PRO A 441 21.75 -12.79 24.94
CA PRO A 441 21.74 -13.46 23.65
C PRO A 441 20.38 -13.50 22.94
N ALA A 442 19.27 -13.23 23.65
CA ALA A 442 17.92 -13.18 23.07
C ALA A 442 17.45 -11.76 22.71
N GLY A 443 18.24 -10.72 23.04
CA GLY A 443 17.76 -9.33 23.01
C GLY A 443 16.65 -9.06 24.04
N GLU A 444 16.04 -7.88 23.98
CA GLU A 444 14.92 -7.47 24.85
C GLU A 444 13.95 -6.54 24.11
N LEU A 445 12.65 -6.86 24.14
CA LEU A 445 11.60 -5.99 23.60
C LEU A 445 11.12 -4.98 24.65
N LEU A 446 11.32 -3.69 24.38
CA LEU A 446 10.83 -2.60 25.23
C LEU A 446 9.60 -1.96 24.58
N LEU A 447 8.40 -2.22 25.11
CA LEU A 447 7.18 -1.58 24.62
C LEU A 447 7.25 -0.06 24.88
N ARG A 448 7.17 0.74 23.82
CA ARG A 448 7.16 2.20 23.91
C ARG A 448 5.75 2.77 23.85
N LYS A 449 4.91 2.20 22.99
CA LYS A 449 3.51 2.59 22.85
C LYS A 449 2.69 1.45 22.32
N GLU A 450 1.49 1.29 22.86
CA GLU A 450 0.37 0.64 22.20
C GLU A 450 -0.64 1.73 21.85
N SER A 451 -1.08 1.78 20.60
CA SER A 451 -2.10 2.74 20.17
C SER A 451 -3.42 2.43 20.89
N PRO A 452 -3.96 3.37 21.68
CA PRO A 452 -5.19 3.10 22.42
C PRO A 452 -6.38 3.00 21.47
N VAL A 453 -7.29 2.10 21.80
CA VAL A 453 -8.60 1.98 21.15
C VAL A 453 -9.66 2.35 22.18
N LEU A 454 -10.33 3.47 21.94
CA LEU A 454 -11.35 4.02 22.84
C LEU A 454 -12.67 3.23 22.73
N GLY A 455 -13.68 3.64 23.50
CA GLY A 455 -15.02 3.05 23.42
C GLY A 455 -15.16 1.66 24.06
N GLY A 456 -14.26 1.29 24.98
CA GLY A 456 -14.34 0.03 25.72
C GLY A 456 -13.93 -1.22 24.93
N TYR A 457 -13.07 -1.05 23.93
CA TYR A 457 -12.47 -2.13 23.15
C TYR A 457 -11.81 -3.19 24.04
N ASP A 458 -12.11 -4.45 23.77
CA ASP A 458 -11.47 -5.61 24.37
C ASP A 458 -11.16 -6.60 23.25
N GLY A 459 -9.87 -6.85 22.98
CA GLY A 459 -9.46 -7.79 21.92
C GLY A 459 -9.99 -9.21 22.14
N SER A 460 -10.30 -9.58 23.39
CA SER A 460 -10.89 -10.88 23.72
C SER A 460 -12.35 -11.03 23.27
N ASP A 461 -12.98 -9.98 22.75
CA ASP A 461 -14.30 -10.05 22.11
C ASP A 461 -14.22 -10.65 20.69
N TYR A 462 -13.02 -10.83 20.14
CA TYR A 462 -12.81 -11.30 18.77
C TYR A 462 -11.88 -12.51 18.67
N VAL A 463 -11.94 -13.20 17.54
CA VAL A 463 -11.14 -14.39 17.24
C VAL A 463 -10.60 -14.29 15.82
N ALA A 464 -9.30 -14.54 15.66
CA ALA A 464 -8.63 -14.70 14.37
C ALA A 464 -8.08 -16.13 14.28
N THR A 465 -8.35 -16.83 13.17
CA THR A 465 -7.77 -18.15 12.89
C THR A 465 -7.21 -18.23 11.49
N ARG A 466 -6.21 -19.10 11.30
CA ARG A 466 -5.71 -19.50 9.97
C ARG A 466 -6.46 -20.74 9.51
N GLU A 467 -7.16 -20.61 8.39
CA GLU A 467 -7.86 -21.70 7.72
C GLU A 467 -7.30 -21.90 6.31
N TRP A 468 -7.78 -22.93 5.62
CA TRP A 468 -7.30 -23.26 4.27
C TRP A 468 -8.47 -23.66 3.36
N ALA A 469 -8.65 -22.93 2.26
CA ALA A 469 -9.46 -23.40 1.14
C ALA A 469 -8.64 -24.35 0.26
N LEU A 470 -9.32 -25.21 -0.50
CA LEU A 470 -8.68 -26.12 -1.44
C LEU A 470 -9.06 -25.67 -2.85
N ALA A 471 -8.05 -25.26 -3.62
CA ALA A 471 -8.21 -24.94 -5.03
C ALA A 471 -8.48 -26.20 -5.86
N ALA A 472 -9.04 -26.02 -7.05
CA ALA A 472 -9.32 -27.12 -7.98
C ALA A 472 -8.08 -27.96 -8.36
N ASP A 473 -6.88 -27.35 -8.36
CA ASP A 473 -5.61 -28.02 -8.65
C ASP A 473 -4.95 -28.69 -7.42
N GLY A 474 -5.61 -28.66 -6.26
CA GLY A 474 -5.12 -29.21 -5.00
C GLY A 474 -4.29 -28.24 -4.16
N THR A 475 -4.05 -27.03 -4.65
CA THR A 475 -3.37 -25.96 -3.90
C THR A 475 -4.17 -25.58 -2.66
N ARG A 476 -3.50 -25.44 -1.50
CA ARG A 476 -4.13 -24.98 -0.26
C ARG A 476 -3.98 -23.47 -0.16
N ILE A 477 -5.08 -22.74 -0.27
CA ILE A 477 -5.12 -21.27 -0.21
C ILE A 477 -5.26 -20.87 1.26
N PRO A 478 -4.31 -20.14 1.85
CA PRO A 478 -4.44 -19.67 3.23
C PRO A 478 -5.56 -18.65 3.36
N LEU A 479 -6.30 -18.70 4.47
CA LEU A 479 -7.35 -17.75 4.83
C LEU A 479 -7.11 -17.23 6.25
N SER A 480 -7.18 -15.92 6.45
CA SER A 480 -7.33 -15.34 7.77
C SER A 480 -8.81 -15.10 8.05
N VAL A 481 -9.37 -15.78 9.04
CA VAL A 481 -10.81 -15.75 9.36
C VAL A 481 -11.02 -14.98 10.66
N LEU A 482 -11.72 -13.85 10.56
CA LEU A 482 -11.94 -12.89 11.64
C LEU A 482 -13.43 -12.83 11.98
N ARG A 483 -13.75 -12.93 13.27
CA ARG A 483 -15.14 -12.85 13.74
C ARG A 483 -15.24 -12.34 15.17
N HIS A 484 -16.40 -11.79 15.51
CA HIS A 484 -16.76 -11.60 16.92
C HIS A 484 -17.01 -12.97 17.59
N LYS A 485 -16.61 -13.14 18.85
CA LYS A 485 -16.66 -14.44 19.55
C LYS A 485 -18.08 -14.99 19.70
N ALA A 486 -19.08 -14.10 19.74
CA ALA A 486 -20.50 -14.46 19.90
C ALA A 486 -21.15 -15.02 18.63
N VAL A 487 -20.50 -14.89 17.46
CA VAL A 487 -20.97 -15.52 16.22
C VAL A 487 -20.96 -17.04 16.40
N ARG A 488 -22.05 -17.69 16.01
CA ARG A 488 -22.25 -19.14 16.13
C ARG A 488 -21.99 -19.84 14.80
N GLN A 489 -21.52 -21.08 14.88
CA GLN A 489 -21.31 -21.92 13.70
C GLN A 489 -22.60 -22.65 13.34
N ASP A 490 -23.65 -21.90 12.98
CA ASP A 490 -24.98 -22.39 12.62
C ASP A 490 -25.46 -21.91 11.23
N SER A 491 -24.53 -21.40 10.41
CA SER A 491 -24.74 -20.92 9.03
C SER A 491 -25.73 -19.76 8.93
N THR A 492 -25.77 -18.88 9.95
CA THR A 492 -26.69 -17.72 9.97
C THR A 492 -25.98 -16.37 9.84
N ALA A 493 -24.65 -16.32 9.99
CA ALA A 493 -23.90 -15.07 9.94
C ALA A 493 -23.85 -14.50 8.50
N ALA A 494 -23.57 -13.20 8.40
CA ALA A 494 -23.17 -12.59 7.15
C ALA A 494 -21.65 -12.80 6.94
N GLY A 495 -21.21 -12.84 5.68
CA GLY A 495 -19.80 -13.02 5.32
C GLY A 495 -19.28 -11.92 4.41
N LEU A 496 -18.00 -11.56 4.57
CA LEU A 496 -17.26 -10.69 3.67
C LEU A 496 -15.92 -11.35 3.33
N VAL A 497 -15.63 -11.52 2.04
CA VAL A 497 -14.33 -11.96 1.55
C VAL A 497 -13.58 -10.77 0.96
N TYR A 498 -12.36 -10.55 1.42
CA TYR A 498 -11.43 -9.54 0.92
C TYR A 498 -10.23 -10.19 0.24
N GLY A 499 -9.74 -9.60 -0.86
CA GLY A 499 -8.58 -10.11 -1.61
C GLY A 499 -7.91 -9.07 -2.50
N TYR A 500 -6.66 -9.35 -2.89
CA TYR A 500 -5.83 -8.50 -3.75
C TYR A 500 -5.12 -9.30 -4.86
N GLY A 501 -4.13 -10.11 -4.50
CA GLY A 501 -3.56 -11.15 -5.37
C GLY A 501 -2.76 -10.68 -6.57
N SER A 502 -1.96 -9.61 -6.46
CA SER A 502 -1.08 -9.10 -7.52
C SER A 502 0.22 -8.52 -6.94
N TYR A 503 1.25 -8.38 -7.78
CA TYR A 503 2.53 -7.71 -7.47
C TYR A 503 3.34 -8.28 -6.29
N GLU A 504 3.11 -9.53 -5.90
CA GLU A 504 3.68 -10.14 -4.69
C GLU A 504 3.22 -9.46 -3.37
N MET A 505 2.22 -8.56 -3.44
CA MET A 505 1.74 -7.83 -2.26
C MET A 505 0.96 -8.76 -1.32
N SER A 506 1.46 -8.92 -0.11
CA SER A 506 0.88 -9.80 0.91
C SER A 506 -0.15 -9.06 1.76
N MET A 507 -1.29 -9.70 2.03
CA MET A 507 -2.34 -9.12 2.87
C MET A 507 -2.11 -9.47 4.35
N ASP A 508 -1.09 -8.87 4.95
CA ASP A 508 -0.63 -9.22 6.30
C ASP A 508 -1.63 -8.94 7.44
N PRO A 509 -1.51 -9.65 8.59
CA PRO A 509 -2.27 -9.34 9.79
C PRO A 509 -2.09 -7.89 10.25
N GLY A 510 -3.19 -7.14 10.30
CA GLY A 510 -3.18 -5.73 10.69
C GLY A 510 -4.45 -5.29 11.39
N PHE A 511 -4.28 -4.50 12.46
CA PHE A 511 -5.39 -3.96 13.22
C PHE A 511 -6.10 -2.87 12.42
N GLY A 512 -7.42 -2.99 12.29
CA GLY A 512 -8.25 -2.01 11.59
C GLY A 512 -9.44 -1.59 12.42
N ILE A 513 -9.43 -0.38 12.97
CA ILE A 513 -10.52 0.16 13.82
C ILE A 513 -11.87 0.04 13.14
N ALA A 514 -11.95 0.42 11.85
CA ALA A 514 -13.19 0.34 11.11
C ALA A 514 -13.73 -1.09 11.00
N ARG A 515 -12.85 -2.10 10.87
CA ARG A 515 -13.25 -3.50 10.69
C ARG A 515 -14.13 -3.98 11.84
N LEU A 516 -13.89 -3.47 13.05
CA LEU A 516 -14.68 -3.78 14.24
C LEU A 516 -16.17 -3.48 14.04
N SER A 517 -16.53 -2.44 13.29
CA SER A 517 -17.93 -2.11 13.00
C SER A 517 -18.67 -3.19 12.22
N LEU A 518 -17.99 -3.97 11.37
CA LEU A 518 -18.59 -5.12 10.70
C LEU A 518 -18.62 -6.36 11.62
N LEU A 519 -17.54 -6.61 12.35
CA LEU A 519 -17.45 -7.74 13.29
C LEU A 519 -18.49 -7.63 14.40
N ASP A 520 -18.71 -6.43 14.93
CA ASP A 520 -19.71 -6.11 15.95
C ASP A 520 -21.14 -6.29 15.46
N ARG A 521 -21.36 -6.32 14.13
CA ARG A 521 -22.64 -6.66 13.49
C ARG A 521 -22.75 -8.13 13.10
N GLY A 522 -21.80 -8.95 13.56
CA GLY A 522 -21.76 -10.39 13.34
C GLY A 522 -21.30 -10.81 11.94
N VAL A 523 -20.68 -9.91 11.17
CA VAL A 523 -20.06 -10.27 9.89
C VAL A 523 -18.80 -11.08 10.16
N VAL A 524 -18.67 -12.23 9.49
CA VAL A 524 -17.42 -13.00 9.42
C VAL A 524 -16.59 -12.43 8.28
N PHE A 525 -15.42 -11.90 8.61
CA PHE A 525 -14.51 -11.26 7.66
C PHE A 525 -13.38 -12.23 7.32
N VAL A 526 -13.24 -12.60 6.04
CA VAL A 526 -12.19 -13.49 5.54
C VAL A 526 -11.24 -12.69 4.64
N ILE A 527 -9.95 -12.77 4.94
CA ILE A 527 -8.89 -12.32 4.01
C ILE A 527 -8.39 -13.57 3.27
N ALA A 528 -8.56 -13.59 1.95
CA ALA A 528 -8.11 -14.66 1.10
C ALA A 528 -6.69 -14.36 0.58
N HIS A 529 -5.71 -15.15 1.01
CA HIS A 529 -4.30 -15.02 0.62
C HIS A 529 -4.03 -15.74 -0.71
N ILE A 530 -4.74 -15.30 -1.76
CA ILE A 530 -4.79 -15.93 -3.09
C ILE A 530 -3.46 -15.80 -3.86
N ARG A 531 -3.23 -16.69 -4.82
CA ARG A 531 -2.05 -16.61 -5.71
C ARG A 531 -1.97 -15.26 -6.43
N GLY A 532 -0.73 -14.83 -6.68
CA GLY A 532 -0.39 -13.47 -7.12
C GLY A 532 -0.02 -12.54 -5.95
N GLY A 533 -0.39 -12.89 -4.72
CA GLY A 533 0.20 -12.33 -3.49
C GLY A 533 1.55 -12.97 -3.15
N GLY A 534 2.17 -12.54 -2.05
CA GLY A 534 3.48 -13.01 -1.60
C GLY A 534 3.45 -13.93 -0.38
N GLU A 535 2.27 -14.32 0.12
CA GLU A 535 2.11 -14.93 1.44
C GLU A 535 2.91 -16.22 1.65
N LEU A 536 3.08 -17.03 0.60
CA LEU A 536 3.85 -18.27 0.63
C LEU A 536 5.21 -18.14 -0.09
N GLY A 537 5.69 -16.91 -0.28
CA GLY A 537 6.93 -16.61 -0.99
C GLY A 537 6.73 -16.43 -2.49
N ARG A 538 7.85 -16.30 -3.21
CA ARG A 538 7.87 -15.83 -4.60
C ARG A 538 7.08 -16.70 -5.57
N HIS A 539 7.15 -18.01 -5.38
CA HIS A 539 6.46 -18.97 -6.23
C HIS A 539 4.93 -18.77 -6.18
N TRP A 540 4.40 -18.27 -5.06
CA TRP A 540 2.98 -17.96 -4.89
C TRP A 540 2.53 -16.80 -5.78
N TYR A 541 3.40 -15.78 -5.90
CA TYR A 541 3.21 -14.67 -6.82
C TYR A 541 3.34 -15.11 -8.28
N GLU A 542 4.41 -15.85 -8.62
CA GLU A 542 4.65 -16.31 -9.99
C GLU A 542 3.52 -17.22 -10.50
N SER A 543 2.88 -17.98 -9.61
CA SER A 543 1.71 -18.83 -9.92
C SER A 543 0.39 -18.05 -10.03
N GLY A 544 0.41 -16.72 -9.97
CA GLY A 544 -0.77 -15.85 -10.10
C GLY A 544 -0.51 -14.59 -10.91
N LYS A 545 0.45 -14.64 -11.85
CA LYS A 545 0.78 -13.54 -12.77
C LYS A 545 0.85 -14.04 -14.22
N LYS A 546 0.86 -13.13 -15.19
CA LYS A 546 0.92 -13.44 -16.63
C LYS A 546 -0.07 -14.55 -17.03
N LEU A 547 0.41 -15.65 -17.64
CA LEU A 547 -0.42 -16.77 -18.12
C LEU A 547 -1.00 -17.66 -17.00
N ASP A 548 -0.65 -17.37 -15.76
CA ASP A 548 -1.23 -18.02 -14.58
C ASP A 548 -2.19 -17.09 -13.82
N LYS A 549 -2.45 -15.87 -14.34
CA LYS A 549 -3.23 -14.86 -13.61
C LYS A 549 -4.65 -15.31 -13.22
N LYS A 550 -5.26 -16.23 -13.97
CA LYS A 550 -6.58 -16.76 -13.62
C LYS A 550 -6.63 -17.50 -12.29
N ASN A 551 -5.49 -18.02 -11.82
CA ASN A 551 -5.40 -18.65 -10.50
C ASN A 551 -5.83 -17.69 -9.39
N THR A 552 -5.48 -16.40 -9.48
CA THR A 552 -5.94 -15.35 -8.56
C THR A 552 -7.47 -15.34 -8.44
N PHE A 553 -8.18 -15.38 -9.56
CA PHE A 553 -9.63 -15.28 -9.59
C PHE A 553 -10.30 -16.57 -9.11
N THR A 554 -9.82 -17.73 -9.56
CA THR A 554 -10.37 -19.03 -9.15
C THR A 554 -10.11 -19.29 -7.67
N ASP A 555 -8.93 -18.94 -7.15
CA ASP A 555 -8.62 -19.08 -5.72
C ASP A 555 -9.57 -18.26 -4.85
N PHE A 556 -9.93 -17.05 -5.30
CA PHE A 556 -10.89 -16.22 -4.57
C PHE A 556 -12.31 -16.81 -4.58
N VAL A 557 -12.70 -17.41 -5.71
CA VAL A 557 -13.97 -18.13 -5.83
C VAL A 557 -13.98 -19.38 -4.95
N ASP A 558 -12.87 -20.11 -4.86
CA ASP A 558 -12.71 -21.28 -3.99
C ASP A 558 -12.67 -20.89 -2.50
N ALA A 559 -12.06 -19.75 -2.15
CA ALA A 559 -12.14 -19.16 -0.81
C ALA A 559 -13.57 -18.76 -0.43
N THR A 560 -14.34 -18.24 -1.40
CA THR A 560 -15.76 -17.91 -1.23
C THR A 560 -16.58 -19.18 -0.97
N ASP A 561 -16.32 -20.27 -1.70
CA ASP A 561 -16.95 -21.57 -1.47
C ASP A 561 -16.60 -22.15 -0.10
N TRP A 562 -15.35 -22.02 0.33
CA TRP A 562 -14.97 -22.42 1.67
C TRP A 562 -15.79 -21.65 2.72
N LEU A 563 -15.95 -20.33 2.56
CA LEU A 563 -16.72 -19.51 3.51
C LEU A 563 -18.19 -19.94 3.56
N ALA A 564 -18.81 -20.15 2.39
CA ALA A 564 -20.18 -20.64 2.28
C ALA A 564 -20.38 -22.01 2.97
N ASN A 565 -19.35 -22.87 2.94
CA ASN A 565 -19.40 -24.21 3.54
C ASN A 565 -18.79 -24.29 4.94
N SER A 566 -18.31 -23.18 5.50
CA SER A 566 -17.61 -23.13 6.79
C SER A 566 -18.51 -23.45 7.99
N GLY A 567 -19.84 -23.43 7.80
CA GLY A 567 -20.82 -23.53 8.86
C GLY A 567 -21.03 -22.22 9.64
N TRP A 568 -20.30 -21.15 9.34
CA TRP A 568 -20.50 -19.84 10.00
C TRP A 568 -21.53 -18.98 9.26
N VAL A 569 -21.39 -18.89 7.94
CA VAL A 569 -22.07 -17.89 7.10
C VAL A 569 -23.22 -18.52 6.31
N ASP A 570 -24.29 -17.76 6.14
CA ASP A 570 -25.35 -18.08 5.17
C ASP A 570 -24.81 -17.83 3.74
N PRO A 571 -24.77 -18.85 2.85
CA PRO A 571 -24.26 -18.71 1.48
C PRO A 571 -24.93 -17.59 0.66
N SER A 572 -26.16 -17.20 0.99
CA SER A 572 -26.88 -16.11 0.32
C SER A 572 -26.49 -14.71 0.83
N ARG A 573 -25.67 -14.64 1.89
CA ARG A 573 -25.26 -13.41 2.57
C ARG A 573 -23.73 -13.27 2.58
N ILE A 574 -23.11 -13.42 1.41
CA ILE A 574 -21.67 -13.18 1.23
C ILE A 574 -21.44 -11.96 0.35
N ALA A 575 -20.55 -11.07 0.76
CA ALA A 575 -20.07 -9.95 -0.06
C ALA A 575 -18.58 -10.12 -0.40
N ALA A 576 -18.14 -9.44 -1.47
CA ALA A 576 -16.73 -9.35 -1.86
C ALA A 576 -16.24 -7.89 -1.84
N LEU A 577 -14.98 -7.70 -1.46
CA LEU A 577 -14.31 -6.40 -1.44
C LEU A 577 -12.87 -6.52 -1.98
N GLY A 578 -12.48 -5.61 -2.85
CA GLY A 578 -11.12 -5.50 -3.37
C GLY A 578 -10.89 -4.14 -4.04
N GLY A 579 -9.64 -3.67 -4.04
CA GLY A 579 -9.28 -2.37 -4.60
C GLY A 579 -8.04 -2.37 -5.50
N SER A 580 -7.93 -1.42 -6.43
CA SER A 580 -6.83 -1.33 -7.41
C SER A 580 -6.76 -2.62 -8.26
N ALA A 581 -5.67 -3.39 -8.23
CA ALA A 581 -5.61 -4.73 -8.82
C ALA A 581 -6.52 -5.75 -8.11
N GLY A 582 -6.86 -5.55 -6.84
CA GLY A 582 -7.98 -6.24 -6.19
C GLY A 582 -9.35 -5.89 -6.80
N GLY A 583 -9.46 -4.74 -7.48
CA GLY A 583 -10.61 -4.36 -8.29
C GLY A 583 -10.69 -5.10 -9.64
N LEU A 584 -9.54 -5.41 -10.26
CA LEU A 584 -9.47 -6.38 -11.37
C LEU A 584 -10.05 -7.73 -10.93
N LEU A 585 -9.62 -8.20 -9.75
CA LEU A 585 -10.17 -9.41 -9.13
C LEU A 585 -11.70 -9.30 -8.94
N MET A 586 -12.21 -8.21 -8.37
CA MET A 586 -13.67 -8.01 -8.20
C MET A 586 -14.42 -8.07 -9.54
N GLY A 587 -13.91 -7.40 -10.57
CA GLY A 587 -14.51 -7.42 -11.90
C GLY A 587 -14.50 -8.81 -12.54
N ALA A 588 -13.40 -9.55 -12.40
CA ALA A 588 -13.26 -10.90 -12.92
C ALA A 588 -14.24 -11.87 -12.24
N VAL A 589 -14.33 -11.86 -10.91
CA VAL A 589 -15.23 -12.78 -10.17
C VAL A 589 -16.70 -12.41 -10.36
N ALA A 590 -17.03 -11.13 -10.59
CA ALA A 590 -18.37 -10.72 -11.00
C ALA A 590 -18.80 -11.38 -12.33
N ASN A 591 -17.87 -11.59 -13.26
CA ASN A 591 -18.16 -12.28 -14.52
C ASN A 591 -18.17 -13.81 -14.35
N MET A 592 -17.25 -14.35 -13.54
CA MET A 592 -17.08 -15.79 -13.37
C MET A 592 -18.19 -16.43 -12.53
N ALA A 593 -18.50 -15.85 -11.37
CA ALA A 593 -19.42 -16.42 -10.38
C ALA A 593 -20.28 -15.35 -9.67
N PRO A 594 -21.02 -14.50 -10.41
CA PRO A 594 -21.85 -13.44 -9.82
C PRO A 594 -22.87 -13.97 -8.81
N GLU A 595 -23.34 -15.20 -8.98
CA GLU A 595 -24.33 -15.85 -8.11
C GLU A 595 -23.83 -16.15 -6.69
N LYS A 596 -22.52 -16.08 -6.43
CA LYS A 596 -21.94 -16.36 -5.11
C LYS A 596 -21.97 -15.15 -4.17
N TYR A 597 -22.35 -13.98 -4.68
CA TYR A 597 -22.25 -12.73 -3.94
C TYR A 597 -23.62 -12.06 -3.84
N ALA A 598 -23.95 -11.51 -2.68
CA ALA A 598 -25.05 -10.58 -2.49
C ALA A 598 -24.62 -9.14 -2.84
N ALA A 599 -23.34 -8.82 -2.64
CA ALA A 599 -22.74 -7.55 -3.03
C ALA A 599 -21.26 -7.67 -3.38
N ILE A 600 -20.80 -6.80 -4.27
CA ILE A 600 -19.39 -6.60 -4.62
C ILE A 600 -19.06 -5.11 -4.51
N VAL A 601 -18.04 -4.76 -3.74
CA VAL A 601 -17.47 -3.41 -3.68
C VAL A 601 -16.10 -3.43 -4.33
N ALA A 602 -15.95 -2.69 -5.43
CA ALA A 602 -14.72 -2.60 -6.20
C ALA A 602 -14.17 -1.17 -6.08
N GLN A 603 -13.07 -1.00 -5.35
CA GLN A 603 -12.44 0.31 -5.10
C GLN A 603 -11.36 0.60 -6.14
N VAL A 604 -11.34 1.79 -6.72
CA VAL A 604 -10.46 2.23 -7.81
C VAL A 604 -10.11 1.09 -8.78
N PRO A 605 -11.12 0.43 -9.40
CA PRO A 605 -10.92 -0.93 -9.88
C PRO A 605 -10.36 -0.97 -11.31
N PHE A 606 -9.27 -1.72 -11.50
CA PHE A 606 -8.62 -1.95 -12.80
C PHE A 606 -9.44 -2.94 -13.67
N VAL A 607 -10.47 -2.44 -14.36
CA VAL A 607 -11.52 -3.27 -14.98
C VAL A 607 -11.52 -3.22 -16.51
N ASP A 608 -10.75 -2.35 -17.13
CA ASP A 608 -10.54 -2.30 -18.59
C ASP A 608 -9.10 -2.69 -18.96
N ALA A 609 -8.60 -3.71 -18.26
CA ALA A 609 -7.19 -4.07 -18.23
C ALA A 609 -6.53 -4.22 -19.60
N LEU A 610 -7.12 -4.96 -20.54
CA LEU A 610 -6.52 -5.14 -21.86
C LEU A 610 -6.45 -3.84 -22.66
N THR A 611 -7.48 -2.99 -22.61
CA THR A 611 -7.46 -1.71 -23.33
C THR A 611 -6.39 -0.79 -22.76
N THR A 612 -6.27 -0.72 -21.44
CA THR A 612 -5.25 0.09 -20.75
C THR A 612 -3.83 -0.40 -21.08
N ILE A 613 -3.54 -1.70 -20.91
CA ILE A 613 -2.17 -2.25 -21.08
C ILE A 613 -1.68 -2.26 -22.55
N LEU A 614 -2.60 -2.13 -23.51
CA LEU A 614 -2.25 -1.93 -24.92
C LEU A 614 -1.73 -0.53 -25.25
N ASP A 615 -1.89 0.44 -24.34
CA ASP A 615 -1.43 1.81 -24.51
C ASP A 615 -0.22 2.09 -23.58
N PRO A 616 1.03 2.05 -24.09
CA PRO A 616 2.22 2.27 -23.27
C PRO A 616 2.38 3.71 -22.78
N GLU A 617 1.64 4.66 -23.37
CA GLU A 617 1.72 6.08 -22.98
C GLU A 617 0.89 6.38 -21.72
N LEU A 618 0.00 5.45 -21.33
CA LEU A 618 -0.75 5.58 -20.09
C LEU A 618 0.13 5.29 -18.88
N PRO A 619 -0.14 5.95 -17.73
CA PRO A 619 0.51 5.63 -16.47
C PRO A 619 0.55 4.14 -16.17
N LEU A 620 1.70 3.69 -15.67
CA LEU A 620 1.99 2.31 -15.26
C LEU A 620 1.97 1.24 -16.36
N SER A 621 1.37 1.49 -17.53
CA SER A 621 1.01 0.42 -18.47
C SER A 621 2.20 -0.36 -19.02
N ALA A 622 3.29 0.32 -19.38
CA ALA A 622 4.52 -0.34 -19.83
C ALA A 622 5.23 -1.11 -18.70
N LEU A 623 5.22 -0.56 -17.48
CA LEU A 623 5.81 -1.19 -16.28
C LEU A 623 5.08 -2.49 -15.92
N GLU A 624 3.77 -2.54 -16.18
CA GLU A 624 2.92 -3.66 -15.82
C GLU A 624 2.94 -4.82 -16.83
N TRP A 625 3.67 -4.72 -17.94
CA TRP A 625 3.87 -5.87 -18.83
C TRP A 625 4.54 -7.06 -18.14
N GLU A 626 5.35 -6.81 -17.11
CA GLU A 626 5.98 -7.86 -16.32
C GLU A 626 5.03 -8.49 -15.26
N GLU A 627 3.88 -7.87 -15.02
CA GLU A 627 2.78 -8.40 -14.21
C GLU A 627 1.79 -9.19 -15.08
N TRP A 628 1.27 -8.58 -16.15
CA TRP A 628 0.16 -9.14 -16.93
C TRP A 628 0.59 -9.89 -18.20
N GLY A 629 1.79 -9.60 -18.70
CA GLY A 629 2.24 -9.94 -20.06
C GLY A 629 2.20 -8.71 -20.97
N ASN A 630 2.94 -8.74 -22.08
CA ASN A 630 2.94 -7.68 -23.08
C ASN A 630 1.99 -8.01 -24.25
N PRO A 631 0.71 -7.56 -24.21
CA PRO A 631 -0.26 -7.89 -25.25
C PRO A 631 0.03 -7.19 -26.58
N ILE A 632 0.88 -6.16 -26.61
CA ILE A 632 1.25 -5.45 -27.84
C ILE A 632 2.06 -6.38 -28.74
N THR A 633 3.07 -7.05 -28.17
CA THR A 633 4.03 -7.87 -28.93
C THR A 633 3.70 -9.35 -28.93
N ASP A 634 2.98 -9.85 -27.93
CA ASP A 634 2.67 -11.27 -27.75
C ASP A 634 1.16 -11.57 -27.95
N PRO A 635 0.78 -12.29 -29.03
CA PRO A 635 -0.60 -12.73 -29.26
C PRO A 635 -1.16 -13.67 -28.19
N GLU A 636 -0.31 -14.46 -27.52
CA GLU A 636 -0.75 -15.36 -26.44
C GLU A 636 -1.11 -14.56 -25.18
N ALA A 637 -0.25 -13.62 -24.77
CA ALA A 637 -0.55 -12.67 -23.70
C ALA A 637 -1.83 -11.88 -24.00
N TYR A 638 -1.98 -11.37 -25.22
CA TYR A 638 -3.21 -10.68 -25.64
C TYR A 638 -4.46 -11.55 -25.48
N ALA A 639 -4.44 -12.77 -26.02
CA ALA A 639 -5.59 -13.69 -25.95
C ALA A 639 -5.92 -14.08 -24.50
N TYR A 640 -4.89 -14.28 -23.67
CA TYR A 640 -5.04 -14.62 -22.27
C TYR A 640 -5.64 -13.46 -21.46
N MET A 641 -5.08 -12.26 -21.56
CA MET A 641 -5.61 -11.04 -20.93
C MET A 641 -7.05 -10.74 -21.37
N LYS A 642 -7.32 -10.88 -22.68
CA LYS A 642 -8.67 -10.74 -23.23
C LYS A 642 -9.68 -11.66 -22.57
N SER A 643 -9.26 -12.85 -22.15
CA SER A 643 -10.17 -13.86 -21.60
C SER A 643 -10.57 -13.64 -20.13
N TYR A 644 -10.01 -12.63 -19.46
CA TYR A 644 -10.38 -12.28 -18.09
C TYR A 644 -10.64 -10.79 -17.85
N SER A 645 -10.24 -9.89 -18.77
CA SER A 645 -10.43 -8.44 -18.62
C SER A 645 -11.90 -8.09 -18.34
N PRO A 646 -12.24 -7.47 -17.19
CA PRO A 646 -13.62 -7.45 -16.71
C PRO A 646 -14.63 -6.77 -17.65
N TYR A 647 -14.31 -5.60 -18.18
CA TYR A 647 -15.20 -4.81 -19.04
C TYR A 647 -15.65 -5.56 -20.30
N GLU A 648 -14.71 -6.16 -21.03
CA GLU A 648 -15.03 -6.86 -22.28
C GLU A 648 -15.63 -8.27 -22.07
N ASN A 649 -15.56 -8.80 -20.84
CA ASN A 649 -16.12 -10.11 -20.48
C ASN A 649 -17.45 -10.02 -19.71
N VAL A 650 -18.04 -8.83 -19.59
CA VAL A 650 -19.40 -8.69 -19.08
C VAL A 650 -20.36 -9.50 -19.96
N ARG A 651 -21.15 -10.37 -19.32
CA ARG A 651 -22.07 -11.31 -19.99
C ARG A 651 -23.50 -11.11 -19.51
N GLU A 652 -24.46 -11.70 -20.21
CA GLU A 652 -25.83 -11.75 -19.70
C GLU A 652 -25.89 -12.62 -18.44
N ALA A 653 -26.14 -11.99 -17.30
CA ALA A 653 -26.19 -12.62 -15.98
C ALA A 653 -26.97 -11.78 -14.99
N ALA A 654 -27.50 -12.38 -13.93
CA ALA A 654 -28.03 -11.62 -12.80
C ALA A 654 -26.86 -11.19 -11.90
N TYR A 655 -26.31 -10.00 -12.16
CA TYR A 655 -25.25 -9.43 -11.32
C TYR A 655 -25.81 -9.02 -9.95
N PRO A 656 -25.00 -9.13 -8.88
CA PRO A 656 -25.39 -8.73 -7.53
C PRO A 656 -25.43 -7.20 -7.39
N LYS A 657 -25.64 -6.71 -6.17
CA LYS A 657 -25.37 -5.29 -5.87
C LYS A 657 -23.90 -5.01 -6.14
N ILE A 658 -23.60 -4.02 -6.97
CA ILE A 658 -22.22 -3.64 -7.28
C ILE A 658 -22.01 -2.16 -6.98
N ALA A 659 -20.94 -1.84 -6.27
CA ALA A 659 -20.44 -0.47 -6.13
C ALA A 659 -19.04 -0.37 -6.74
N ALA A 660 -18.92 0.44 -7.80
CA ALA A 660 -17.63 0.89 -8.32
C ALA A 660 -17.28 2.23 -7.69
N VAL A 661 -16.28 2.24 -6.80
CA VAL A 661 -15.81 3.45 -6.11
C VAL A 661 -14.53 3.92 -6.78
N THR A 662 -14.40 5.19 -7.16
CA THR A 662 -13.21 5.71 -7.84
C THR A 662 -13.02 7.22 -7.57
N SER A 663 -11.98 7.81 -8.16
CA SER A 663 -11.69 9.24 -8.10
C SER A 663 -11.35 9.80 -9.48
N PHE A 664 -11.71 11.05 -9.72
CA PHE A 664 -11.55 11.70 -11.02
C PHE A 664 -10.09 11.99 -11.39
N ASN A 665 -9.23 12.25 -10.39
CA ASN A 665 -7.79 12.51 -10.59
C ASN A 665 -6.90 11.31 -10.30
N ASP A 666 -7.46 10.10 -10.21
CA ASP A 666 -6.67 8.88 -10.07
C ASP A 666 -5.73 8.70 -11.28
N THR A 667 -4.42 8.72 -11.02
CA THR A 667 -3.35 8.55 -12.01
C THR A 667 -2.89 7.11 -12.16
N ARG A 668 -3.32 6.19 -11.27
CA ARG A 668 -2.91 4.78 -11.31
C ARG A 668 -3.96 3.91 -11.98
N VAL A 669 -5.23 4.13 -11.66
CA VAL A 669 -6.38 3.49 -12.32
C VAL A 669 -7.35 4.57 -12.77
N LEU A 670 -7.42 4.80 -14.08
CA LEU A 670 -8.17 5.93 -14.62
C LEU A 670 -9.68 5.77 -14.37
N TYR A 671 -10.36 6.86 -13.99
CA TYR A 671 -11.81 6.89 -13.72
C TYR A 671 -12.67 6.28 -14.85
N VAL A 672 -12.16 6.34 -16.08
CA VAL A 672 -12.85 5.84 -17.27
C VAL A 672 -13.09 4.34 -17.22
N GLU A 673 -12.21 3.57 -16.57
CA GLU A 673 -12.35 2.11 -16.48
C GLU A 673 -13.65 1.71 -15.75
N PRO A 674 -13.89 2.11 -14.49
CA PRO A 674 -15.14 1.85 -13.82
C PRO A 674 -16.35 2.52 -14.50
N ALA A 675 -16.18 3.70 -15.13
CA ALA A 675 -17.27 4.37 -15.84
C ALA A 675 -17.79 3.53 -17.02
N LYS A 676 -16.91 2.93 -17.80
CA LYS A 676 -17.25 2.02 -18.91
C LYS A 676 -17.84 0.70 -18.38
N TRP A 677 -17.22 0.12 -17.35
CA TRP A 677 -17.64 -1.15 -16.76
C TRP A 677 -19.07 -1.11 -16.20
N VAL A 678 -19.41 -0.06 -15.46
CA VAL A 678 -20.76 0.13 -14.88
C VAL A 678 -21.83 0.21 -15.97
N GLN A 679 -21.55 0.89 -17.08
CA GLN A 679 -22.49 1.03 -18.19
C GLN A 679 -22.71 -0.32 -18.90
N GLU A 680 -21.67 -1.13 -19.11
CA GLU A 680 -21.83 -2.45 -19.71
C GLU A 680 -22.51 -3.45 -18.76
N LEU A 681 -22.20 -3.42 -17.47
CA LEU A 681 -22.89 -4.21 -16.45
C LEU A 681 -24.40 -3.94 -16.46
N ARG A 682 -24.81 -2.67 -16.45
CA ARG A 682 -26.23 -2.28 -16.51
C ARG A 682 -26.89 -2.66 -17.82
N ASN A 683 -26.15 -2.64 -18.93
CA ASN A 683 -26.64 -3.06 -20.24
C ASN A 683 -26.86 -4.58 -20.35
N LYS A 684 -26.11 -5.38 -19.59
CA LYS A 684 -26.10 -6.85 -19.68
C LYS A 684 -26.77 -7.56 -18.51
N THR A 685 -26.97 -6.88 -17.38
CA THR A 685 -27.58 -7.51 -16.21
C THR A 685 -29.01 -7.97 -16.53
N THR A 686 -29.32 -9.20 -16.14
CA THR A 686 -30.68 -9.76 -16.16
C THR A 686 -31.33 -9.69 -14.78
N GLY A 687 -30.60 -9.22 -13.76
CA GLY A 687 -31.05 -9.05 -12.40
C GLY A 687 -31.70 -7.68 -12.16
N THR A 688 -32.20 -7.47 -10.94
CA THR A 688 -32.82 -6.21 -10.51
C THR A 688 -32.01 -5.45 -9.46
N GLU A 689 -30.89 -6.02 -9.01
CA GLU A 689 -30.05 -5.39 -8.00
C GLU A 689 -29.34 -4.14 -8.57
N PRO A 690 -29.19 -3.08 -7.78
CA PRO A 690 -28.55 -1.85 -8.22
C PRO A 690 -27.04 -2.02 -8.47
N ILE A 691 -26.58 -1.41 -9.56
CA ILE A 691 -25.17 -1.26 -9.91
C ILE A 691 -24.89 0.24 -9.88
N VAL A 692 -24.07 0.70 -8.95
CA VAL A 692 -23.81 2.12 -8.69
C VAL A 692 -22.34 2.47 -8.90
N MET A 693 -22.08 3.72 -9.25
CA MET A 693 -20.75 4.30 -9.29
C MET A 693 -20.69 5.46 -8.28
N LYS A 694 -19.67 5.46 -7.42
CA LYS A 694 -19.32 6.60 -6.57
C LYS A 694 -17.99 7.16 -7.08
N ILE A 695 -17.96 8.42 -7.45
CA ILE A 695 -16.75 9.11 -7.91
C ILE A 695 -16.45 10.32 -7.03
N GLU A 696 -15.25 10.32 -6.43
CA GLU A 696 -14.71 11.51 -5.80
C GLU A 696 -14.16 12.46 -6.88
N MET A 697 -14.75 13.66 -6.99
CA MET A 697 -14.45 14.59 -8.09
C MET A 697 -13.17 15.40 -7.85
N GLU A 698 -12.69 15.47 -6.61
CA GLU A 698 -11.53 16.29 -6.22
C GLU A 698 -10.31 15.46 -5.77
N GLY A 699 -10.44 14.15 -5.60
CA GLY A 699 -9.42 13.24 -5.05
C GLY A 699 -8.60 12.47 -6.08
N GLY A 700 -7.53 11.82 -5.61
CA GLY A 700 -6.62 10.96 -6.39
C GLY A 700 -6.84 9.47 -6.14
N HIS A 701 -5.82 8.63 -6.37
CA HIS A 701 -5.91 7.17 -6.18
C HIS A 701 -6.34 6.76 -4.76
N GLY A 702 -5.91 7.53 -3.75
CA GLY A 702 -6.30 7.34 -2.35
C GLY A 702 -7.65 7.93 -1.96
N GLY A 703 -8.43 8.48 -2.90
CA GLY A 703 -9.64 9.23 -2.62
C GLY A 703 -9.36 10.68 -2.24
N ALA A 704 -10.30 11.28 -1.50
CA ALA A 704 -10.12 12.62 -0.92
C ALA A 704 -9.16 12.57 0.29
N SER A 705 -8.48 13.70 0.56
CA SER A 705 -7.48 13.79 1.62
C SER A 705 -8.09 14.17 2.97
N GLY A 706 -7.43 13.74 4.05
CA GLY A 706 -7.84 14.03 5.44
C GLY A 706 -8.49 12.83 6.14
N ARG A 707 -8.16 12.66 7.42
CA ARG A 707 -8.54 11.45 8.16
C ARG A 707 -10.05 11.30 8.35
N TYR A 708 -10.81 12.39 8.52
CA TYR A 708 -12.26 12.27 8.73
C TYR A 708 -12.97 11.88 7.45
N VAL A 709 -12.48 12.39 6.31
CA VAL A 709 -12.97 12.02 4.98
C VAL A 709 -12.72 10.53 4.74
N GLN A 710 -11.52 10.03 5.02
CA GLN A 710 -11.21 8.60 4.92
C GLN A 710 -12.13 7.72 5.79
N TRP A 711 -12.49 8.18 7.01
CA TRP A 711 -13.45 7.45 7.85
C TRP A 711 -14.87 7.46 7.27
N ARG A 712 -15.29 8.55 6.64
CA ARG A 712 -16.57 8.64 5.93
C ARG A 712 -16.62 7.71 4.73
N GLU A 713 -15.55 7.66 3.93
CA GLU A 713 -15.46 6.75 2.78
C GLU A 713 -15.53 5.29 3.23
N ARG A 714 -14.76 4.93 4.27
CA ARG A 714 -14.83 3.58 4.83
C ARG A 714 -16.21 3.25 5.39
N ALA A 715 -16.85 4.21 6.06
CA ALA A 715 -18.21 4.03 6.57
C ALA A 715 -19.22 3.84 5.44
N TRP A 716 -19.01 4.48 4.28
CA TRP A 716 -19.82 4.28 3.09
C TRP A 716 -19.70 2.86 2.55
N ASP A 717 -18.47 2.35 2.36
CA ASP A 717 -18.22 0.99 1.86
C ASP A 717 -18.86 -0.05 2.79
N TYR A 718 -18.66 0.11 4.10
CA TYR A 718 -19.17 -0.83 5.10
C TYR A 718 -20.67 -0.76 5.26
N ALA A 719 -21.29 0.43 5.14
CA ALA A 719 -22.73 0.55 5.14
C ALA A 719 -23.35 -0.11 3.90
N PHE A 720 -22.74 0.05 2.72
CA PHE A 720 -23.20 -0.61 1.49
C PHE A 720 -23.17 -2.14 1.63
N ILE A 721 -22.07 -2.68 2.15
CA ILE A 721 -21.91 -4.12 2.41
C ILE A 721 -22.90 -4.59 3.48
N ALA A 722 -22.92 -3.95 4.65
CA ALA A 722 -23.77 -4.36 5.77
C ALA A 722 -25.27 -4.30 5.42
N ASP A 723 -25.72 -3.27 4.69
CA ASP A 723 -27.08 -3.16 4.17
C ASP A 723 -27.41 -4.29 3.18
N ALA A 724 -26.52 -4.55 2.21
CA ALA A 724 -26.70 -5.64 1.26
C ALA A 724 -26.79 -7.01 1.93
N LEU A 725 -26.05 -7.21 3.02
CA LEU A 725 -26.04 -8.44 3.80
C LEU A 725 -27.15 -8.51 4.85
N GLY A 726 -27.96 -7.45 5.03
CA GLY A 726 -28.94 -7.35 6.12
C GLY A 726 -28.31 -7.45 7.52
N ALA A 727 -27.04 -7.05 7.65
CA ALA A 727 -26.26 -7.09 8.88
C ALA A 727 -26.09 -5.66 9.43
N THR A 728 -27.19 -4.94 9.65
CA THR A 728 -27.17 -3.50 10.02
C THR A 728 -27.13 -3.27 11.53
N GLU A 729 -27.62 -4.23 12.32
CA GLU A 729 -27.74 -4.15 13.77
C GLU A 729 -26.52 -4.72 14.49
N LEU A 730 -26.15 -4.11 15.62
CA LEU A 730 -25.08 -4.61 16.48
C LEU A 730 -25.51 -5.91 17.20
N LEU A 731 -24.55 -6.80 17.43
CA LEU A 731 -24.71 -7.94 18.32
C LEU A 731 -24.99 -7.45 19.76
N PRO A 732 -25.76 -8.21 20.56
CA PRO A 732 -26.02 -7.84 21.95
C PRO A 732 -24.72 -7.64 22.75
N GLY A 733 -24.51 -6.42 23.25
CA GLY A 733 -23.33 -6.06 24.04
C GLY A 733 -22.06 -5.72 23.25
N ALA A 734 -22.13 -5.74 21.91
CA ALA A 734 -21.06 -5.27 21.03
C ALA A 734 -21.17 -3.77 20.74
N GLY A 735 -20.12 -3.17 20.16
CA GLY A 735 -20.05 -1.74 19.85
C GLY A 735 -19.42 -0.90 20.97
N LEU A 736 -19.63 0.42 20.88
CA LEU A 736 -19.11 1.40 21.86
C LEU A 736 -19.80 1.19 23.23
N LYS A 737 -19.00 1.13 24.30
CA LYS A 737 -19.46 0.96 25.70
C LYS A 737 -19.51 2.27 26.48
#